data_AF-A0A256FSC8-F1
#
_entry.id   AF-A0A256FSC8-F1
#
_cell.length_a   1.000
_cell.length_b   1.000
_cell.length_c   1.000
_cell.angle_alpha   90.00
_cell.angle_beta   90.00
_cell.angle_gamma   90.00
#
_symmetry.space_group_name_H-M   'P 1'
#
loop_
_entity.id
_entity.type
_entity.pdbx_description
1 polymer ?
#
loop_
_entity_poly.entity_id
_entity_poly.type
_entity_poly.pdbx_seq_one_letter_code
_entity_poly.pdbx_strand_id
1 'polypeptide(L)'
;MVSGSLIKNGIVFLSASLLAVLTISGPVRSDGLQPHQPLGIRHVCAPAQVSASPGKSAQHSLSSRDEIQLEDITFGSDNKPYFAVNYATGTGLQRATGFLPIDQVFNFCDFEKRAVNGQSFLAPPNTCHLIAVETSSVAALNKEASALEKFRASMAAYRMSNGNYALSLGLLNTRASEAILRQADGIPTTSQCSTGAEFAEAMLKAENTFSEGESGRFASDAERLAAAHDLMRKGVQTTDAAVLKQACDLGASEACSRYAEVIYDADDPNGTLPATVTHYALMGCMGGNVLGCKLAINRAENTLENAQFRAVDGGTRNPDDLVVLELAKPGCDARQAVSCILLARGTAPYKTPTLIQAASNFAAMLIACRTSITWACEELEDTFAQVVQARKGYASATADENYALGSFVEEFCTPGPAKPNVPQCKPGYLKYRDFLQTTKISATGDTRIEKAKSFLERGCTAGDPSACAAQTRLGDHWPAEARSRAAARANDLCAHQSEKDSVCDGLAAALDPELSGAKPAQREIYGALVAKCMTDRTSDGPQACSAAVTAYKSLEEDNQPSRIEVMLSEACKGENVNGCQALASLIAEKSQNRSPDNEDKEALLSALRTGCRFDDSPASTCLTLADTLASSGDNANAADVYARTCEYQIKNAVRRPRDVSICYNAAKFALAQKIQYADALRWSEFACGAEDLGLSPYACKLAGNIHASGLGVEPNPQEAVIAYQSGCFHSFVKTTDGEACIKYGNILLDTLNHLGETGAPKLILPGNMYDDTQNPIGIGSEASRAYDMGCMDNIKQACQLNRKLLDDWSNGRYPHNRVRCRVQDDRGSVSSDKICREFPFYQAAGQLKEQRHQVRLEVYVWPDGDRTVVYQKDGTWLLNEVITDGVRSDSATNCWLNPISKRSFCVETLEQ
;
A
#
# COMPACT_ATOMS: atom_id res chain seq x y z
N MET A 1 42.70 34.60 1.19
CA MET A 1 43.96 35.00 1.85
C MET A 1 43.65 35.65 3.19
N VAL A 2 43.81 34.87 4.26
CA VAL A 2 44.41 35.18 5.58
C VAL A 2 44.43 36.64 6.10
N SER A 3 43.60 36.88 7.12
CA SER A 3 43.93 37.27 8.52
C SER A 3 44.35 38.69 8.95
N GLY A 4 43.90 39.05 10.17
CA GLY A 4 44.47 40.05 11.08
C GLY A 4 43.48 41.16 11.49
N SER A 5 42.58 41.05 12.48
CA SER A 5 42.73 40.79 13.93
C SER A 5 43.13 42.02 14.78
N LEU A 6 42.20 42.38 15.69
CA LEU A 6 42.41 42.66 17.12
C LEU A 6 42.70 44.09 17.65
N ILE A 7 41.88 44.46 18.67
CA ILE A 7 42.23 44.96 20.03
C ILE A 7 41.63 46.32 20.50
N LYS A 8 40.55 46.19 21.28
CA LYS A 8 40.38 46.47 22.73
C LYS A 8 39.99 47.86 23.29
N ASN A 9 38.93 47.76 24.10
CA ASN A 9 38.78 48.13 25.52
C ASN A 9 38.18 49.50 25.90
N GLY A 10 37.15 49.42 26.77
CA GLY A 10 36.74 50.48 27.68
C GLY A 10 35.30 50.33 28.17
N ILE A 11 35.10 49.56 29.25
CA ILE A 11 33.80 49.36 29.94
C ILE A 11 33.63 50.42 31.05
N VAL A 12 32.37 50.69 31.39
CA VAL A 12 31.78 51.07 32.71
C VAL A 12 31.37 52.54 32.87
N PHE A 13 30.07 52.85 32.87
CA PHE A 13 29.28 53.11 34.09
C PHE A 13 27.77 53.36 33.83
N LEU A 14 26.99 52.95 34.83
CA LEU A 14 25.53 52.96 34.99
C LEU A 14 24.87 54.32 34.72
N SER A 15 23.62 54.28 34.24
CA SER A 15 22.52 55.11 34.77
C SER A 15 21.17 54.48 34.39
N ALA A 16 20.45 54.03 35.43
CA ALA A 16 19.06 53.64 35.38
C ALA A 16 18.17 54.89 35.29
N SER A 17 17.10 54.86 34.48
CA SER A 17 15.74 55.31 34.85
C SER A 17 14.82 55.48 33.65
N LEU A 18 13.59 54.98 33.81
CA LEU A 18 12.35 55.30 33.10
C LEU A 18 12.23 54.89 31.62
N LEU A 19 11.69 53.69 31.40
CA LEU A 19 10.56 53.55 30.48
C LEU A 19 9.49 52.68 31.15
N ALA A 20 8.46 53.34 31.68
CA ALA A 20 7.20 52.73 32.04
C ALA A 20 6.54 52.22 30.74
N VAL A 21 6.71 50.93 30.44
CA VAL A 21 5.89 50.26 29.43
C VAL A 21 4.64 49.78 30.15
N LEU A 22 3.52 50.37 29.75
CA LEU A 22 2.17 49.93 30.04
C LEU A 22 2.07 48.40 29.89
N THR A 23 1.91 47.70 31.01
CA THR A 23 1.44 46.32 31.04
C THR A 23 -0.02 46.33 30.59
N ILE A 24 -0.22 46.28 29.28
CA ILE A 24 -1.46 45.77 28.70
C ILE A 24 -1.46 44.28 28.98
N SER A 25 -2.37 43.86 29.86
CA SER A 25 -2.69 42.45 30.11
C SER A 25 -3.17 41.80 28.81
N GLY A 26 -2.24 41.22 28.07
CA GLY A 26 -2.51 40.30 26.96
C GLY A 26 -2.69 38.87 27.48
N PRO A 27 -3.37 37.99 26.72
CA PRO A 27 -3.67 36.64 27.15
C PRO A 27 -2.38 35.83 27.30
N VAL A 28 -2.34 34.98 28.33
CA VAL A 28 -1.27 34.00 28.57
C VAL A 28 -1.10 33.17 27.31
N ARG A 29 0.08 33.26 26.71
CA ARG A 29 0.51 32.52 25.51
C ARG A 29 0.86 31.08 25.89
N SER A 30 0.64 30.18 24.94
CA SER A 30 0.79 28.72 24.96
C SER A 30 2.22 28.18 25.16
N ASP A 31 2.96 28.60 26.18
CA ASP A 31 4.38 28.24 26.39
C ASP A 31 4.61 26.81 26.97
N GLY A 32 3.57 25.99 27.13
CA GLY A 32 3.64 24.70 27.86
C GLY A 32 3.59 23.41 27.04
N LEU A 33 3.35 23.46 25.72
CA LEU A 33 3.21 22.25 24.89
C LEU A 33 4.58 21.77 24.38
N GLN A 34 4.85 20.47 24.55
CA GLN A 34 6.02 19.85 23.92
C GLN A 34 5.83 19.81 22.39
N PRO A 35 6.90 20.03 21.59
CA PRO A 35 6.83 19.86 20.14
C PRO A 35 6.35 18.47 19.76
N HIS A 36 5.58 18.38 18.68
CA HIS A 36 5.15 17.08 18.15
C HIS A 36 6.37 16.25 17.74
N GLN A 37 6.46 15.04 18.27
CA GLN A 37 7.49 14.06 17.92
C GLN A 37 7.07 13.27 16.68
N PRO A 38 7.72 13.46 15.51
CA PRO A 38 7.37 12.72 14.31
C PRO A 38 7.76 11.24 14.44
N LEU A 39 7.17 10.39 13.59
CA LEU A 39 7.42 8.93 13.59
C LEU A 39 8.91 8.54 13.44
N GLY A 40 9.71 9.38 12.77
CA GLY A 40 11.14 9.14 12.62
C GLY A 40 11.97 9.40 13.87
N ILE A 41 11.40 10.05 14.90
CA ILE A 41 12.09 10.32 16.16
C ILE A 41 11.69 9.23 17.16
N ARG A 42 12.68 8.62 17.79
CA ARG A 42 12.55 7.53 18.76
C ARG A 42 13.47 7.78 19.95
N HIS A 43 13.28 6.99 20.99
CA HIS A 43 14.07 7.06 22.21
C HIS A 43 14.57 5.69 22.64
N VAL A 44 15.67 5.69 23.37
CA VAL A 44 16.17 4.51 24.06
C VAL A 44 15.79 4.59 25.53
N CYS A 45 14.95 3.67 26.04
CA CYS A 45 14.41 3.81 27.40
C CYS A 45 15.29 3.22 28.51
N ALA A 46 16.33 2.48 28.16
CA ALA A 46 17.38 2.00 29.05
C ALA A 46 18.74 2.18 28.35
N PRO A 47 19.88 2.20 29.05
CA PRO A 47 21.19 2.29 28.39
C PRO A 47 21.33 1.21 27.31
N ALA A 48 21.62 1.62 26.06
CA ALA A 48 21.72 0.72 24.92
C ALA A 48 23.04 0.86 24.19
N GLN A 49 23.48 -0.24 23.61
CA GLN A 49 24.74 -0.32 22.88
C GLN A 49 24.48 -0.16 21.38
N VAL A 50 25.04 0.89 20.80
CA VAL A 50 24.96 1.14 19.35
C VAL A 50 26.12 0.44 18.67
N SER A 51 25.81 -0.40 17.68
CA SER A 51 26.81 -1.08 16.86
C SER A 51 27.09 -0.31 15.57
N ALA A 52 28.31 -0.44 15.06
CA ALA A 52 28.70 0.10 13.74
C ALA A 52 28.00 -0.61 12.58
N SER A 53 27.62 -1.86 12.81
CA SER A 53 26.97 -2.73 11.85
C SER A 53 25.99 -3.65 12.59
N PRO A 54 24.88 -4.06 11.96
CA PRO A 54 23.89 -4.94 12.58
C PRO A 54 24.53 -6.22 13.17
N GLY A 55 24.20 -6.53 14.44
CA GLY A 55 24.68 -7.75 15.12
C GLY A 55 26.17 -7.78 15.49
N LYS A 56 26.93 -6.68 15.35
CA LYS A 56 28.35 -6.59 15.71
C LYS A 56 28.58 -5.89 17.07
N SER A 57 29.83 -5.95 17.53
CA SER A 57 30.28 -5.35 18.79
C SER A 57 29.89 -3.87 18.90
N ALA A 58 29.52 -3.47 20.11
CA ALA A 58 29.19 -2.10 20.45
C ALA A 58 30.37 -1.15 20.19
N GLN A 59 30.09 0.01 19.59
CA GLN A 59 31.07 1.09 19.44
C GLN A 59 30.80 2.26 20.39
N HIS A 60 29.53 2.47 20.72
CA HIS A 60 29.08 3.57 21.55
C HIS A 60 27.92 3.13 22.44
N SER A 61 27.76 3.80 23.58
CA SER A 61 26.64 3.57 24.49
C SER A 61 25.77 4.82 24.54
N LEU A 62 24.48 4.63 24.30
CA LEU A 62 23.48 5.64 24.55
C LEU A 62 22.98 5.53 26.00
N SER A 63 22.70 6.67 26.59
CA SER A 63 22.04 6.78 27.89
C SER A 63 20.54 6.58 27.75
N SER A 64 19.87 6.28 28.86
CA SER A 64 18.40 6.28 28.89
C SER A 64 17.88 7.67 28.53
N ARG A 65 16.82 7.71 27.71
CA ARG A 65 16.16 8.88 27.13
C ARG A 65 16.93 9.61 26.03
N ASP A 66 18.02 9.04 25.53
CA ASP A 66 18.68 9.59 24.35
C ASP A 66 17.74 9.49 23.14
N GLU A 67 17.60 10.62 22.44
CA GLU A 67 16.83 10.74 21.20
C GLU A 67 17.63 10.20 20.01
N ILE A 68 16.97 9.43 19.15
CA ILE A 68 17.53 8.93 17.90
C ILE A 68 16.59 9.20 16.72
N GLN A 69 17.18 9.36 15.55
CA GLN A 69 16.47 9.52 14.28
C GLN A 69 16.54 8.20 13.49
N LEU A 70 15.39 7.64 13.13
CA LEU A 70 15.31 6.46 12.27
C LEU A 70 15.70 6.83 10.84
N GLU A 71 16.60 6.04 10.26
CA GLU A 71 16.99 6.15 8.85
C GLU A 71 16.44 4.97 8.03
N ASP A 72 16.50 3.75 8.57
CA ASP A 72 16.11 2.51 7.88
C ASP A 72 15.87 1.37 8.89
N ILE A 73 15.43 0.21 8.42
CA ILE A 73 15.43 -1.07 9.15
C ILE A 73 16.15 -2.14 8.32
N THR A 74 16.97 -2.98 8.93
CA THR A 74 17.69 -4.06 8.25
C THR A 74 17.89 -5.25 9.19
N PHE A 75 18.59 -6.27 8.74
CA PHE A 75 18.88 -7.49 9.50
C PHE A 75 20.38 -7.66 9.71
N GLY A 76 20.75 -8.18 10.88
CA GLY A 76 22.12 -8.56 11.18
C GLY A 76 22.43 -10.01 10.85
N SER A 77 23.73 -10.32 10.87
CA SER A 77 24.21 -11.70 10.69
C SER A 77 23.71 -12.66 11.78
N ASP A 78 23.21 -12.12 12.89
CA ASP A 78 22.59 -12.84 14.00
C ASP A 78 21.08 -13.08 13.80
N ASN A 79 20.54 -12.80 12.60
CA ASN A 79 19.15 -12.99 12.23
C ASN A 79 18.15 -12.07 12.98
N LYS A 80 18.64 -11.00 13.60
CA LYS A 80 17.78 -10.05 14.32
C LYS A 80 17.54 -8.77 13.50
N PRO A 81 16.35 -8.16 13.65
CA PRO A 81 16.05 -6.86 13.04
C PRO A 81 16.71 -5.72 13.82
N TYR A 82 17.25 -4.75 13.09
CA TYR A 82 17.89 -3.54 13.61
C TYR A 82 17.34 -2.31 12.90
N PHE A 83 17.07 -1.24 13.65
CA PHE A 83 16.95 0.08 13.05
C PHE A 83 18.36 0.62 12.75
N ALA A 84 18.52 1.18 11.56
CA ALA A 84 19.59 2.12 11.28
C ALA A 84 19.17 3.47 11.87
N VAL A 85 20.03 4.03 12.72
CA VAL A 85 19.69 5.19 13.53
C VAL A 85 20.78 6.23 13.51
N ASN A 86 20.38 7.48 13.52
CA ASN A 86 21.23 8.64 13.59
C ASN A 86 21.11 9.27 14.97
N TYR A 87 22.20 9.31 15.71
CA TYR A 87 22.24 9.67 17.13
C TYR A 87 23.33 10.72 17.43
N ALA A 88 23.14 11.49 18.51
CA ALA A 88 24.13 12.46 18.96
C ALA A 88 25.28 11.78 19.73
N THR A 89 26.53 12.14 19.44
CA THR A 89 27.71 11.50 20.06
C THR A 89 28.18 12.17 21.35
N GLY A 90 27.38 13.08 21.92
CA GLY A 90 27.67 13.79 23.16
C GLY A 90 28.67 14.96 23.07
N THR A 91 29.29 15.22 21.92
CA THR A 91 30.35 16.24 21.72
C THR A 91 29.90 17.53 21.01
N GLY A 92 28.60 17.83 20.98
CA GLY A 92 28.02 19.00 20.31
C GLY A 92 26.95 18.59 19.29
N LEU A 93 26.85 19.30 18.15
CA LEU A 93 25.95 18.97 17.04
C LEU A 93 26.41 17.76 16.19
N GLN A 94 27.47 17.07 16.61
CA GLN A 94 27.99 15.91 15.90
C GLN A 94 27.03 14.72 16.04
N ARG A 95 26.64 14.17 14.90
CA ARG A 95 25.79 12.99 14.82
C ARG A 95 26.51 11.86 14.10
N ALA A 96 26.24 10.63 14.50
CA ALA A 96 26.75 9.43 13.87
C ALA A 96 25.59 8.49 13.51
N THR A 97 25.80 7.66 12.50
CA THR A 97 24.89 6.56 12.17
C THR A 97 25.37 5.28 12.84
N GLY A 98 24.43 4.48 13.34
CA GLY A 98 24.70 3.16 13.89
C GLY A 98 23.43 2.31 13.88
N PHE A 99 23.48 1.18 14.57
CA PHE A 99 22.39 0.21 14.57
C PHE A 99 21.97 -0.16 16.00
N LEU A 100 20.66 -0.22 16.20
CA LEU A 100 20.03 -0.65 17.45
C LEU A 100 18.99 -1.74 17.19
N PRO A 101 18.92 -2.78 18.03
CA PRO A 101 17.83 -3.75 17.98
C PRO A 101 16.47 -3.06 18.07
N ILE A 102 15.49 -3.48 17.26
CA ILE A 102 14.17 -2.83 17.24
C ILE A 102 13.46 -2.85 18.61
N ASP A 103 13.77 -3.83 19.45
CA ASP A 103 13.16 -4.02 20.77
C ASP A 103 13.75 -3.13 21.87
N GLN A 104 14.78 -2.34 21.54
CA GLN A 104 15.38 -1.34 22.41
C GLN A 104 15.01 0.10 22.01
N VAL A 105 14.25 0.26 20.94
CA VAL A 105 13.89 1.54 20.34
C VAL A 105 12.39 1.76 20.50
N PHE A 106 12.02 2.84 21.18
CA PHE A 106 10.64 3.11 21.58
C PHE A 106 10.15 4.42 20.97
N ASN A 107 8.83 4.55 20.76
CA ASN A 107 8.22 5.83 20.46
C ASN A 107 8.35 6.76 21.66
N PHE A 108 7.98 6.28 22.86
CA PHE A 108 7.99 7.09 24.08
C PHE A 108 8.55 6.30 25.27
N CYS A 109 9.34 6.98 26.12
CA CYS A 109 9.83 6.39 27.36
C CYS A 109 8.95 6.74 28.56
N ASP A 110 8.99 5.87 29.56
CA ASP A 110 8.34 6.07 30.87
C ASP A 110 6.81 6.30 30.81
N PHE A 111 6.15 5.88 29.73
CA PHE A 111 4.69 6.03 29.59
C PHE A 111 3.92 5.40 30.76
N GLU A 112 4.31 4.22 31.21
CA GLU A 112 3.67 3.53 32.35
C GLU A 112 3.98 4.19 33.71
N LYS A 113 4.96 5.09 33.79
CA LYS A 113 5.37 5.76 35.03
C LYS A 113 4.68 7.11 35.24
N ARG A 114 3.78 7.52 34.34
CA ARG A 114 3.15 8.86 34.36
C ARG A 114 2.35 9.13 35.64
N ALA A 115 1.57 8.16 36.12
CA ALA A 115 0.80 8.30 37.35
C ALA A 115 1.64 8.25 38.65
N VAL A 116 2.91 7.80 38.60
CA VAL A 116 3.75 7.60 39.80
C VAL A 116 4.03 8.92 40.54
N ASN A 117 3.99 10.05 39.83
CA ASN A 117 4.21 11.39 40.40
C ASN A 117 2.89 12.13 40.72
N GLY A 118 1.74 11.45 40.74
CA GLY A 118 0.43 12.04 41.04
C GLY A 118 -0.21 12.84 39.89
N GLN A 119 0.34 12.77 38.67
CA GLN A 119 -0.17 13.47 37.49
C GLN A 119 -0.99 12.51 36.60
N SER A 120 -2.25 12.25 36.95
CA SER A 120 -3.08 11.22 36.31
C SER A 120 -3.82 11.67 35.03
N PHE A 121 -3.85 12.96 34.74
CA PHE A 121 -4.67 13.56 33.66
C PHE A 121 -3.84 14.28 32.60
N LEU A 122 -2.58 13.85 32.42
CA LEU A 122 -1.73 14.36 31.35
C LEU A 122 -2.17 13.76 30.01
N ALA A 123 -2.45 14.63 29.03
CA ALA A 123 -2.73 14.21 27.65
C ALA A 123 -1.63 13.23 27.16
N PRO A 124 -1.96 12.09 26.53
CA PRO A 124 -0.96 11.16 25.99
C PRO A 124 0.09 11.87 25.11
N PRO A 125 1.32 11.33 24.98
CA PRO A 125 2.34 11.92 24.13
C PRO A 125 1.82 12.27 22.73
N ASN A 126 2.30 13.38 22.17
CA ASN A 126 1.83 13.96 20.89
C ASN A 126 0.35 14.36 20.83
N THR A 127 -0.35 14.39 21.96
CA THR A 127 -1.73 14.89 22.04
C THR A 127 -1.85 16.01 23.07
N CYS A 128 -2.97 16.73 23.02
CA CYS A 128 -3.32 17.74 24.02
C CYS A 128 -4.84 17.78 24.23
N HIS A 129 -5.26 18.32 25.37
CA HIS A 129 -6.67 18.64 25.61
C HIS A 129 -7.07 19.89 24.84
N LEU A 130 -8.17 19.82 24.09
CA LEU A 130 -8.84 21.00 23.57
C LEU A 130 -9.68 21.63 24.70
N ILE A 131 -9.13 22.64 25.35
CA ILE A 131 -9.81 23.36 26.44
C ILE A 131 -10.65 24.48 25.84
N ALA A 132 -11.96 24.43 26.05
CA ALA A 132 -12.89 25.45 25.60
C ALA A 132 -12.90 26.67 26.54
N VAL A 133 -12.93 26.40 27.85
CA VAL A 133 -13.03 27.43 28.90
C VAL A 133 -12.39 26.96 30.20
N GLU A 134 -11.89 27.92 30.98
CA GLU A 134 -11.53 27.77 32.38
C GLU A 134 -12.45 28.69 33.21
N THR A 135 -13.09 28.14 34.24
CA THR A 135 -14.10 28.86 35.05
C THR A 135 -13.87 28.65 36.53
N SER A 136 -14.34 29.57 37.37
CA SER A 136 -14.20 29.47 38.82
C SER A 136 -15.36 28.73 39.52
N SER A 137 -16.33 28.18 38.77
CA SER A 137 -17.48 27.48 39.36
C SER A 137 -18.06 26.39 38.47
N VAL A 138 -18.57 25.32 39.10
CA VAL A 138 -19.24 24.20 38.42
C VAL A 138 -20.48 24.65 37.65
N ALA A 139 -21.20 25.67 38.12
CA ALA A 139 -22.37 26.20 37.42
C ALA A 139 -22.00 26.86 36.08
N ALA A 140 -20.90 27.63 36.05
CA ALA A 140 -20.39 28.23 34.82
C ALA A 140 -19.87 27.17 33.84
N LEU A 141 -19.14 26.17 34.36
CA LEU A 141 -18.69 25.01 33.60
C LEU A 141 -19.85 24.28 32.91
N ASN A 142 -20.93 23.98 33.65
CA ASN A 142 -22.10 23.27 33.11
C ASN A 142 -22.92 24.10 32.12
N LYS A 143 -22.94 25.43 32.29
CA LYS A 143 -23.53 26.34 31.30
C LYS A 143 -22.78 26.24 29.96
N GLU A 144 -21.46 26.24 29.99
CA GLU A 144 -20.64 26.11 28.77
C GLU A 144 -20.77 24.71 28.15
N ALA A 145 -20.73 23.66 28.97
CA ALA A 145 -20.93 22.28 28.52
C ALA A 145 -22.28 22.10 27.78
N SER A 146 -23.31 22.80 28.23
CA SER A 146 -24.64 22.79 27.58
C SER A 146 -24.64 23.56 26.25
N ALA A 147 -23.87 24.64 26.14
CA ALA A 147 -23.74 25.40 24.89
C ALA A 147 -22.95 24.63 23.81
N LEU A 148 -22.10 23.69 24.22
CA LEU A 148 -21.22 22.89 23.36
C LEU A 148 -21.69 21.43 23.25
N GLU A 149 -23.01 21.21 23.18
CA GLU A 149 -23.62 19.88 23.19
C GLU A 149 -23.07 18.92 22.11
N LYS A 150 -22.63 19.44 20.95
CA LYS A 150 -22.03 18.65 19.86
C LYS A 150 -20.75 17.90 20.28
N PHE A 151 -20.07 18.34 21.34
CA PHE A 151 -18.85 17.72 21.87
C PHE A 151 -19.10 16.75 23.03
N ARG A 152 -20.35 16.60 23.48
CA ARG A 152 -20.71 15.92 24.73
C ARG A 152 -20.15 14.50 24.86
N ALA A 153 -20.07 13.77 23.75
CA ALA A 153 -19.53 12.42 23.71
C ALA A 153 -18.06 12.35 24.19
N SER A 154 -17.21 13.28 23.72
CA SER A 154 -15.77 13.34 24.05
C SER A 154 -15.42 14.30 25.20
N MET A 155 -16.41 15.07 25.67
CA MET A 155 -16.22 16.10 26.70
C MET A 155 -15.84 15.49 28.06
N ALA A 156 -14.90 16.14 28.74
CA ALA A 156 -14.48 15.86 30.10
C ALA A 156 -14.22 17.18 30.84
N ALA A 157 -14.33 17.18 32.17
CA ALA A 157 -14.01 18.35 32.97
C ALA A 157 -13.04 17.99 34.07
N TYR A 158 -12.19 18.95 34.43
CA TYR A 158 -11.14 18.78 35.42
C TYR A 158 -11.14 19.94 36.40
N ARG A 159 -10.92 19.63 37.68
CA ARG A 159 -10.54 20.62 38.68
C ARG A 159 -9.03 20.87 38.57
N MET A 160 -8.66 22.13 38.52
CA MET A 160 -7.28 22.59 38.41
C MET A 160 -6.66 22.80 39.80
N SER A 161 -5.33 22.75 39.88
CA SER A 161 -4.56 22.96 41.11
C SER A 161 -4.79 24.33 41.77
N ASN A 162 -5.16 25.34 40.98
CA ASN A 162 -5.53 26.68 41.45
C ASN A 162 -6.98 26.79 41.95
N GLY A 163 -7.76 25.70 41.90
CA GLY A 163 -9.16 25.64 42.34
C GLY A 163 -10.20 25.96 41.26
N ASN A 164 -9.80 26.39 40.05
CA ASN A 164 -10.70 26.56 38.91
C ASN A 164 -11.07 25.21 38.27
N TYR A 165 -11.96 25.26 37.28
CA TYR A 165 -12.42 24.11 36.50
C TYR A 165 -12.19 24.34 35.01
N ALA A 166 -11.63 23.34 34.32
CA ALA A 166 -11.40 23.36 32.89
C ALA A 166 -12.37 22.42 32.16
N LEU A 167 -12.95 22.89 31.04
CA LEU A 167 -13.78 22.08 30.15
C LEU A 167 -12.95 21.61 28.94
N SER A 168 -12.65 20.32 28.88
CA SER A 168 -12.00 19.66 27.75
C SER A 168 -13.04 19.12 26.77
N LEU A 169 -12.96 19.50 25.50
CA LEU A 169 -13.82 18.97 24.44
C LEU A 169 -13.35 17.61 23.90
N GLY A 170 -12.13 17.20 24.27
CA GLY A 170 -11.49 15.94 23.89
C GLY A 170 -10.00 16.16 23.61
N LEU A 171 -9.36 15.20 22.96
CA LEU A 171 -7.95 15.32 22.57
C LEU A 171 -7.80 15.80 21.14
N LEU A 172 -6.70 16.50 20.88
CA LEU A 172 -6.20 16.81 19.54
C LEU A 172 -4.78 16.28 19.40
N ASN A 173 -4.39 15.91 18.18
CA ASN A 173 -3.00 15.70 17.84
C ASN A 173 -2.26 17.05 17.86
N THR A 174 -1.11 17.12 18.53
CA THR A 174 -0.34 18.37 18.65
C THR A 174 0.21 18.86 17.32
N ARG A 175 0.34 18.00 16.31
CA ARG A 175 0.70 18.37 14.94
C ARG A 175 -0.39 19.21 14.27
N ALA A 176 -1.65 18.89 14.55
CA ALA A 176 -2.81 19.49 13.89
C ALA A 176 -3.50 20.58 14.73
N SER A 177 -3.21 20.65 16.03
CA SER A 177 -3.92 21.51 16.98
C SER A 177 -3.93 22.99 16.57
N GLU A 178 -2.82 23.54 16.10
CA GLU A 178 -2.75 24.94 15.65
C GLU A 178 -3.59 25.19 14.39
N ALA A 179 -3.63 24.24 13.47
CA ALA A 179 -4.46 24.35 12.27
C ALA A 179 -5.94 24.27 12.63
N ILE A 180 -6.31 23.34 13.52
CA ILE A 180 -7.68 23.15 14.00
C ILE A 180 -8.16 24.39 14.76
N LEU A 181 -7.40 24.88 15.74
CA LEU A 181 -7.77 26.06 16.54
C LEU A 181 -7.94 27.32 15.67
N ARG A 182 -7.15 27.47 14.60
CA ARG A 182 -7.29 28.60 13.65
C ARG A 182 -8.51 28.50 12.74
N GLN A 183 -8.93 27.29 12.41
CA GLN A 183 -10.03 27.03 11.46
C GLN A 183 -11.35 26.71 12.15
N ALA A 184 -11.35 26.48 13.46
CA ALA A 184 -12.51 25.98 14.16
C ALA A 184 -13.68 26.97 14.13
N ASP A 185 -14.87 26.45 13.85
CA ASP A 185 -16.12 27.19 13.87
C ASP A 185 -17.04 26.67 14.98
N GLY A 186 -17.54 27.57 15.81
CA GLY A 186 -18.41 27.23 16.94
C GLY A 186 -17.70 26.61 18.16
N ILE A 187 -16.46 27.01 18.44
CA ILE A 187 -15.83 26.89 19.78
C ILE A 187 -15.39 28.28 20.27
N PRO A 188 -15.25 28.52 21.59
CA PRO A 188 -14.81 29.81 22.11
C PRO A 188 -13.46 30.26 21.52
N THR A 189 -13.30 31.55 21.20
CA THR A 189 -12.04 32.09 20.65
C THR A 189 -10.86 32.03 21.62
N THR A 190 -11.14 31.81 22.91
CA THR A 190 -10.16 31.58 23.97
C THR A 190 -9.76 30.11 24.08
N SER A 191 -10.26 29.23 23.21
CA SER A 191 -9.94 27.81 23.25
C SER A 191 -8.45 27.59 23.01
N GLN A 192 -7.88 26.64 23.74
CA GLN A 192 -6.45 26.34 23.68
C GLN A 192 -6.15 24.86 23.80
N CYS A 193 -4.96 24.48 23.35
CA CYS A 193 -4.40 23.14 23.49
C CYS A 193 -3.57 23.10 24.78
N SER A 194 -3.90 22.20 25.71
CA SER A 194 -3.25 22.08 27.02
C SER A 194 -2.72 20.66 27.27
N THR A 195 -1.57 20.55 27.94
CA THR A 195 -1.01 19.26 28.36
C THR A 195 -1.80 18.60 29.49
N GLY A 196 -2.61 19.37 30.22
CA GLY A 196 -3.30 18.92 31.42
C GLY A 196 -2.43 18.85 32.69
N ALA A 197 -1.22 19.41 32.67
CA ALA A 197 -0.31 19.38 33.83
C ALA A 197 -0.86 20.07 35.09
N GLU A 198 -1.81 21.00 34.94
CA GLU A 198 -2.46 21.69 36.04
C GLU A 198 -3.72 20.97 36.57
N PHE A 199 -4.13 19.85 35.95
CA PHE A 199 -5.33 19.12 36.33
C PHE A 199 -5.07 18.23 37.55
N ALA A 200 -5.81 18.49 38.62
CA ALA A 200 -5.68 17.79 39.90
C ALA A 200 -6.69 16.63 40.01
N GLU A 201 -7.91 16.81 39.51
CA GLU A 201 -9.01 15.84 39.66
C GLU A 201 -9.93 15.85 38.44
N ALA A 202 -10.38 14.67 37.98
CA ALA A 202 -11.45 14.56 36.99
C ALA A 202 -12.82 14.73 37.67
N MET A 203 -13.68 15.55 37.07
CA MET A 203 -15.06 15.71 37.54
C MET A 203 -15.91 14.50 37.16
N LEU A 204 -16.90 14.17 37.99
CA LEU A 204 -17.86 13.12 37.67
C LEU A 204 -18.73 13.57 36.50
N LYS A 205 -18.70 12.80 35.41
CA LYS A 205 -19.53 13.02 34.22
C LYS A 205 -20.87 12.30 34.38
N ALA A 206 -21.96 13.07 34.37
CA ALA A 206 -23.32 12.57 34.15
C ALA A 206 -23.75 12.84 32.69
N GLU A 207 -24.94 12.38 32.29
CA GLU A 207 -25.47 12.60 30.94
C GLU A 207 -25.41 14.08 30.56
N ASN A 208 -25.94 14.98 31.43
CA ASN A 208 -26.12 16.39 31.11
C ASN A 208 -25.32 17.37 31.97
N THR A 209 -24.53 16.91 32.94
CA THR A 209 -23.78 17.78 33.85
C THR A 209 -22.49 17.15 34.35
N PHE A 210 -21.60 17.99 34.88
CA PHE A 210 -20.44 17.60 35.68
C PHE A 210 -20.67 17.97 37.16
N SER A 211 -20.19 17.13 38.06
CA SER A 211 -20.23 17.36 39.52
C SER A 211 -18.91 16.98 40.18
N GLU A 212 -18.64 17.55 41.36
CA GLU A 212 -17.45 17.20 42.14
C GLU A 212 -17.50 15.76 42.64
N GLY A 213 -16.33 15.14 42.76
CA GLY A 213 -16.16 13.81 43.33
C GLY A 213 -16.17 13.79 44.86
N GLU A 214 -16.01 12.61 45.44
CA GLU A 214 -15.92 12.44 46.91
C GLU A 214 -14.51 12.70 47.47
N SER A 215 -13.60 13.26 46.68
CA SER A 215 -12.20 13.52 47.03
C SER A 215 -12.03 14.38 48.28
N GLY A 216 -12.96 15.32 48.51
CA GLY A 216 -12.97 16.20 49.68
C GLY A 216 -13.20 15.49 51.03
N ARG A 217 -13.46 14.17 51.04
CA ARG A 217 -13.57 13.37 52.26
C ARG A 217 -12.23 12.92 52.84
N PHE A 218 -11.15 13.01 52.07
CA PHE A 218 -9.80 12.56 52.49
C PHE A 218 -8.97 13.75 52.96
N ALA A 219 -8.09 13.53 53.95
CA ALA A 219 -7.25 14.60 54.50
C ALA A 219 -6.08 14.96 53.56
N SER A 220 -5.73 14.08 52.62
CA SER A 220 -4.66 14.29 51.62
C SER A 220 -4.86 13.44 50.37
N ASP A 221 -4.19 13.82 49.27
CA ASP A 221 -4.16 13.04 48.03
C ASP A 221 -3.55 11.64 48.20
N ALA A 222 -2.54 11.51 49.07
CA ALA A 222 -1.91 10.22 49.35
C ALA A 222 -2.89 9.23 50.00
N GLU A 223 -3.71 9.71 50.94
CA GLU A 223 -4.76 8.91 51.59
C GLU A 223 -5.84 8.50 50.59
N ARG A 224 -6.30 9.44 49.75
CA ARG A 224 -7.26 9.18 48.67
C ARG A 224 -6.77 8.11 47.70
N LEU A 225 -5.54 8.24 47.21
CA LEU A 225 -4.96 7.27 46.27
C LEU A 225 -4.76 5.88 46.89
N ALA A 226 -4.37 5.81 48.17
CA ALA A 226 -4.29 4.54 48.89
C ALA A 226 -5.65 3.83 48.95
N ALA A 227 -6.71 4.57 49.30
CA ALA A 227 -8.08 4.04 49.30
C ALA A 227 -8.54 3.61 47.90
N ALA A 228 -8.18 4.37 46.86
CA ALA A 228 -8.46 4.02 45.47
C ALA A 228 -7.79 2.69 45.06
N HIS A 229 -6.54 2.47 45.45
CA HIS A 229 -5.83 1.21 45.18
C HIS A 229 -6.41 0.01 45.95
N ASP A 230 -6.88 0.21 47.17
CA ASP A 230 -7.56 -0.84 47.95
C ASP A 230 -8.86 -1.27 47.29
N LEU A 231 -9.68 -0.30 46.87
CA LEU A 231 -10.90 -0.54 46.12
C LEU A 231 -10.59 -1.21 44.77
N MET A 232 -9.57 -0.77 44.05
CA MET A 232 -9.15 -1.39 42.79
C MET A 232 -8.81 -2.88 42.99
N ARG A 233 -8.00 -3.21 44.00
CA ARG A 233 -7.65 -4.61 44.30
C ARG A 233 -8.89 -5.47 44.57
N LYS A 234 -9.84 -4.95 45.35
CA LYS A 234 -11.11 -5.62 45.62
C LYS A 234 -11.97 -5.76 44.35
N GLY A 235 -12.07 -4.71 43.56
CA GLY A 235 -12.83 -4.66 42.30
C GLY A 235 -12.30 -5.64 41.27
N VAL A 236 -10.97 -5.75 41.12
CA VAL A 236 -10.32 -6.73 40.22
C VAL A 236 -10.60 -8.16 40.68
N GLN A 237 -10.53 -8.45 41.99
CA GLN A 237 -10.81 -9.79 42.53
C GLN A 237 -12.26 -10.23 42.34
N THR A 238 -13.19 -9.28 42.39
CA THR A 238 -14.65 -9.55 42.33
C THR A 238 -15.26 -9.29 40.96
N THR A 239 -14.49 -8.68 40.04
CA THR A 239 -14.98 -8.14 38.75
C THR A 239 -16.18 -7.19 38.93
N ASP A 240 -16.24 -6.46 40.05
CA ASP A 240 -17.33 -5.55 40.37
C ASP A 240 -17.11 -4.18 39.70
N ALA A 241 -17.93 -3.90 38.68
CA ALA A 241 -17.87 -2.66 37.91
C ALA A 241 -18.08 -1.41 38.77
N ALA A 242 -18.93 -1.45 39.79
CA ALA A 242 -19.20 -0.29 40.65
C ALA A 242 -18.00 0.02 41.55
N VAL A 243 -17.35 -1.01 42.08
CA VAL A 243 -16.13 -0.87 42.90
C VAL A 243 -14.96 -0.36 42.05
N LEU A 244 -14.79 -0.88 40.82
CA LEU A 244 -13.77 -0.41 39.88
C LEU A 244 -14.02 1.05 39.46
N LYS A 245 -15.28 1.42 39.20
CA LYS A 245 -15.65 2.81 38.91
C LYS A 245 -15.32 3.73 40.08
N GLN A 246 -15.68 3.33 41.31
CA GLN A 246 -15.35 4.12 42.51
C GLN A 246 -13.85 4.31 42.67
N ALA A 247 -13.05 3.26 42.46
CA ALA A 247 -11.59 3.36 42.48
C ALA A 247 -11.05 4.30 41.39
N CYS A 248 -11.62 4.25 40.18
CA CYS A 248 -11.26 5.16 39.10
C CYS A 248 -11.59 6.63 39.45
N ASP A 249 -12.80 6.89 39.93
CA ASP A 249 -13.27 8.22 40.32
C ASP A 249 -12.40 8.81 41.47
N LEU A 250 -11.82 7.96 42.33
CA LEU A 250 -10.84 8.36 43.35
C LEU A 250 -9.41 8.53 42.82
N GLY A 251 -9.17 8.35 41.52
CA GLY A 251 -7.90 8.68 40.85
C GLY A 251 -6.99 7.50 40.49
N ALA A 252 -7.42 6.25 40.69
CA ALA A 252 -6.63 5.08 40.28
C ALA A 252 -6.78 4.83 38.77
N SER A 253 -5.79 5.25 37.96
CA SER A 253 -5.87 5.16 36.49
C SER A 253 -6.03 3.74 35.96
N GLU A 254 -5.39 2.74 36.57
CA GLU A 254 -5.59 1.33 36.18
C GLU A 254 -7.05 0.88 36.43
N ALA A 255 -7.68 1.35 37.50
CA ALA A 255 -9.09 1.04 37.76
C ALA A 255 -10.01 1.62 36.67
N CYS A 256 -9.66 2.76 36.07
CA CYS A 256 -10.40 3.32 34.94
C CYS A 256 -10.33 2.41 33.71
N SER A 257 -9.14 1.89 33.37
CA SER A 257 -8.99 0.92 32.28
C SER A 257 -9.75 -0.37 32.55
N ARG A 258 -9.70 -0.89 33.78
CA ARG A 258 -10.41 -2.12 34.18
C ARG A 258 -11.91 -1.93 34.19
N TYR A 259 -12.40 -0.78 34.66
CA TYR A 259 -13.81 -0.45 34.56
C TYR A 259 -14.26 -0.41 33.10
N ALA A 260 -13.52 0.30 32.23
CA ALA A 260 -13.78 0.37 30.79
C ALA A 260 -13.77 -1.02 30.11
N GLU A 261 -12.88 -1.91 30.54
CA GLU A 261 -12.82 -3.31 30.10
C GLU A 261 -14.09 -4.08 30.49
N VAL A 262 -14.54 -3.95 31.74
CA VAL A 262 -15.75 -4.63 32.25
C VAL A 262 -17.01 -4.15 31.57
N ILE A 263 -17.13 -2.85 31.27
CA ILE A 263 -18.30 -2.30 30.58
C ILE A 263 -18.18 -2.31 29.05
N TYR A 264 -17.09 -2.84 28.49
CA TYR A 264 -16.78 -2.69 27.06
C TYR A 264 -17.91 -3.21 26.16
N ASP A 265 -18.52 -4.34 26.52
CA ASP A 265 -19.63 -5.00 25.82
C ASP A 265 -20.89 -5.10 26.70
N ALA A 266 -21.15 -4.07 27.50
CA ALA A 266 -22.41 -3.94 28.24
C ALA A 266 -23.58 -3.59 27.30
N ASP A 267 -24.82 -3.87 27.72
CA ASP A 267 -26.00 -3.45 26.96
C ASP A 267 -26.08 -1.92 26.88
N ASP A 268 -26.32 -1.39 25.67
CA ASP A 268 -26.37 0.06 25.40
C ASP A 268 -27.68 0.51 24.73
N PRO A 269 -28.81 0.46 25.45
CA PRO A 269 -30.11 0.85 24.88
C PRO A 269 -30.18 2.31 24.43
N ASN A 270 -29.26 3.16 24.91
CA ASN A 270 -29.26 4.61 24.66
C ASN A 270 -28.14 5.05 23.70
N GLY A 271 -27.29 4.14 23.19
CA GLY A 271 -26.19 4.46 22.28
C GLY A 271 -25.06 5.32 22.90
N THR A 272 -24.94 5.34 24.23
CA THR A 272 -23.98 6.20 24.96
C THR A 272 -22.75 5.45 25.47
N LEU A 273 -22.78 4.11 25.44
CA LEU A 273 -21.70 3.27 25.92
C LEU A 273 -20.37 3.52 25.21
N PRO A 274 -20.30 3.73 23.87
CA PRO A 274 -19.03 4.04 23.22
C PRO A 274 -18.33 5.26 23.81
N ALA A 275 -19.08 6.32 24.09
CA ALA A 275 -18.56 7.53 24.70
C ALA A 275 -18.09 7.27 26.14
N THR A 276 -18.87 6.52 26.93
CA THR A 276 -18.53 6.16 28.31
C THR A 276 -17.27 5.30 28.38
N VAL A 277 -17.19 4.23 27.57
CA VAL A 277 -16.01 3.36 27.46
C VAL A 277 -14.80 4.19 27.05
N THR A 278 -14.90 5.01 26.00
CA THR A 278 -13.79 5.84 25.53
C THR A 278 -13.32 6.79 26.62
N HIS A 279 -14.24 7.44 27.35
CA HIS A 279 -13.91 8.36 28.42
C HIS A 279 -13.09 7.70 29.54
N TYR A 280 -13.56 6.57 30.06
CA TYR A 280 -12.86 5.85 31.14
C TYR A 280 -11.56 5.19 30.66
N ALA A 281 -11.55 4.62 29.46
CA ALA A 281 -10.35 4.07 28.84
C ALA A 281 -9.27 5.16 28.65
N LEU A 282 -9.69 6.35 28.22
CA LEU A 282 -8.78 7.47 28.03
C LEU A 282 -8.21 7.99 29.36
N MET A 283 -9.01 8.03 30.44
CA MET A 283 -8.50 8.34 31.77
C MET A 283 -7.43 7.34 32.24
N GLY A 284 -7.62 6.05 31.94
CA GLY A 284 -6.58 5.05 32.16
C GLY A 284 -5.33 5.31 31.31
N CYS A 285 -5.49 5.60 30.03
CA CYS A 285 -4.39 5.92 29.11
C CYS A 285 -3.60 7.17 29.55
N MET A 286 -4.27 8.24 29.99
CA MET A 286 -3.63 9.46 30.52
C MET A 286 -2.75 9.17 31.73
N GLY A 287 -3.19 8.26 32.61
CA GLY A 287 -2.39 7.77 33.73
C GLY A 287 -1.26 6.81 33.37
N GLY A 288 -1.06 6.48 32.10
CA GLY A 288 0.01 5.60 31.63
C GLY A 288 -0.39 4.12 31.49
N ASN A 289 -1.67 3.78 31.62
CA ASN A 289 -2.12 2.40 31.50
C ASN A 289 -2.38 2.03 30.03
N VAL A 290 -1.54 1.15 29.48
CA VAL A 290 -1.58 0.73 28.06
C VAL A 290 -2.91 0.09 27.66
N LEU A 291 -3.53 -0.70 28.55
CA LEU A 291 -4.86 -1.27 28.31
C LEU A 291 -5.92 -0.18 28.10
N GLY A 292 -5.81 0.94 28.80
CA GLY A 292 -6.68 2.10 28.57
C GLY A 292 -6.53 2.65 27.15
N CYS A 293 -5.30 2.79 26.66
CA CYS A 293 -5.05 3.26 25.29
C CYS A 293 -5.62 2.28 24.26
N LYS A 294 -5.41 0.97 24.46
CA LYS A 294 -6.01 -0.10 23.64
C LYS A 294 -7.52 0.04 23.53
N LEU A 295 -8.20 0.13 24.67
CA LEU A 295 -9.67 0.14 24.71
C LEU A 295 -10.23 1.41 24.09
N ALA A 296 -9.52 2.53 24.22
CA ALA A 296 -9.90 3.78 23.59
C ALA A 296 -9.84 3.70 22.04
N ILE A 297 -8.84 3.01 21.47
CA ILE A 297 -8.66 2.92 20.01
C ILE A 297 -9.39 1.74 19.35
N ASN A 298 -9.65 0.64 20.08
CA ASN A 298 -10.12 -0.63 19.49
C ASN A 298 -11.65 -0.68 19.25
N ARG A 299 -12.37 0.39 19.59
CA ARG A 299 -13.82 0.53 19.40
C ARG A 299 -14.09 1.28 18.10
N ALA A 300 -14.89 0.71 17.20
CA ALA A 300 -15.20 1.31 15.88
C ALA A 300 -15.93 2.67 15.99
N GLU A 301 -16.68 2.88 17.06
CA GLU A 301 -17.43 4.11 17.36
C GLU A 301 -16.78 4.89 18.51
N ASN A 302 -15.45 4.76 18.67
CA ASN A 302 -14.78 5.54 19.69
C ASN A 302 -14.96 7.04 19.40
N THR A 303 -14.90 7.83 20.47
CA THR A 303 -15.14 9.28 20.38
C THR A 303 -13.84 10.08 20.38
N LEU A 304 -12.70 9.42 20.10
CA LEU A 304 -11.37 10.04 20.17
C LEU A 304 -11.23 11.24 19.23
N GLU A 305 -11.68 11.08 17.99
CA GLU A 305 -11.55 12.11 16.95
C GLU A 305 -12.70 13.14 16.98
N ASN A 306 -13.70 12.95 17.86
CA ASN A 306 -14.89 13.81 17.90
C ASN A 306 -14.53 15.29 18.16
N ALA A 307 -13.52 15.58 18.98
CA ALA A 307 -13.08 16.95 19.21
C ALA A 307 -12.59 17.62 17.92
N GLN A 308 -11.78 16.93 17.12
CA GLN A 308 -11.29 17.45 15.85
C GLN A 308 -12.44 17.60 14.83
N PHE A 309 -13.25 16.56 14.64
CA PHE A 309 -14.32 16.56 13.62
C PHE A 309 -15.46 17.54 13.93
N ARG A 310 -15.65 17.92 15.20
CA ARG A 310 -16.65 18.92 15.60
C ARG A 310 -16.10 20.34 15.67
N ALA A 311 -14.80 20.50 15.89
CA ALA A 311 -14.12 21.78 15.82
C ALA A 311 -14.00 22.26 14.37
N VAL A 312 -13.58 21.37 13.46
CA VAL A 312 -13.52 21.60 12.02
C VAL A 312 -14.29 20.49 11.32
N ASP A 313 -15.28 20.84 10.50
CA ASP A 313 -16.14 19.86 9.82
C ASP A 313 -15.32 18.89 8.95
N GLY A 314 -15.38 17.59 9.29
CA GLY A 314 -14.55 16.53 8.66
C GLY A 314 -13.06 16.53 9.05
N GLY A 315 -12.64 17.35 10.02
CA GLY A 315 -11.26 17.44 10.52
C GLY A 315 -10.27 17.99 9.48
N THR A 316 -8.99 17.63 9.62
CA THR A 316 -7.94 18.09 8.69
C THR A 316 -7.85 17.25 7.40
N ARG A 317 -8.65 16.17 7.29
CA ARG A 317 -8.62 15.18 6.20
C ARG A 317 -7.27 14.46 6.00
N ASN A 318 -6.36 14.58 6.96
CA ASN A 318 -5.06 13.95 6.93
C ASN A 318 -4.99 12.83 7.98
N PRO A 319 -4.85 11.55 7.59
CA PRO A 319 -4.83 10.43 8.53
C PRO A 319 -3.72 10.53 9.59
N ASP A 320 -2.58 11.14 9.25
CA ASP A 320 -1.48 11.35 10.18
C ASP A 320 -1.81 12.32 11.34
N ASP A 321 -2.88 13.11 11.19
CA ASP A 321 -3.30 14.12 12.16
C ASP A 321 -4.28 13.53 13.20
N LEU A 322 -4.66 12.26 13.07
CA LEU A 322 -5.58 11.59 13.98
C LEU A 322 -4.91 11.26 15.33
N VAL A 323 -5.71 11.27 16.40
CA VAL A 323 -5.30 10.90 17.77
C VAL A 323 -5.08 9.39 17.88
N VAL A 324 -5.86 8.58 17.16
CA VAL A 324 -5.81 7.11 17.19
C VAL A 324 -4.40 6.56 16.93
N LEU A 325 -3.66 7.15 15.99
CA LEU A 325 -2.31 6.74 15.64
C LEU A 325 -1.30 7.06 16.75
N GLU A 326 -1.49 8.18 17.44
CA GLU A 326 -0.63 8.57 18.57
C GLU A 326 -0.87 7.67 19.79
N LEU A 327 -2.11 7.25 20.04
CA LEU A 327 -2.45 6.30 21.12
C LEU A 327 -2.00 4.86 20.81
N ALA A 328 -1.87 4.49 19.54
CA ALA A 328 -1.35 3.18 19.14
C ALA A 328 0.15 3.01 19.44
N LYS A 329 0.91 4.11 19.47
CA LYS A 329 2.38 4.10 19.70
C LYS A 329 2.76 3.53 21.08
N PRO A 330 2.23 4.02 22.22
CA PRO A 330 2.48 3.39 23.54
C PRO A 330 2.08 1.92 23.60
N GLY A 331 0.98 1.54 22.95
CA GLY A 331 0.54 0.15 22.89
C GLY A 331 1.52 -0.75 22.12
N CYS A 332 2.04 -0.26 20.99
CA CYS A 332 3.02 -1.03 20.23
C CYS A 332 4.39 -1.10 20.94
N ASP A 333 4.81 -0.02 21.61
CA ASP A 333 5.98 -0.01 22.50
C ASP A 333 5.87 -1.09 23.61
N ALA A 334 4.65 -1.29 24.13
CA ALA A 334 4.31 -2.35 25.08
C ALA A 334 4.03 -3.72 24.44
N ARG A 335 4.33 -3.89 23.14
CA ARG A 335 4.17 -5.14 22.36
C ARG A 335 2.73 -5.64 22.29
N GLN A 336 1.77 -4.73 22.26
CA GLN A 336 0.37 -5.10 22.11
C GLN A 336 0.00 -5.21 20.62
N ALA A 337 -0.32 -6.43 20.19
CA ALA A 337 -0.51 -6.78 18.78
C ALA A 337 -1.48 -5.86 18.01
N VAL A 338 -2.66 -5.56 18.59
CA VAL A 338 -3.68 -4.68 17.97
C VAL A 338 -3.14 -3.27 17.73
N SER A 339 -2.45 -2.70 18.72
CA SER A 339 -1.87 -1.35 18.60
C SER A 339 -0.75 -1.32 17.56
N CYS A 340 0.04 -2.40 17.47
CA CYS A 340 1.05 -2.52 16.42
C CYS A 340 0.44 -2.65 15.02
N ILE A 341 -0.67 -3.38 14.84
CA ILE A 341 -1.36 -3.45 13.54
C ILE A 341 -1.93 -2.09 13.15
N LEU A 342 -2.58 -1.39 14.08
CA LEU A 342 -3.11 -0.05 13.82
C LEU A 342 -1.98 0.92 13.42
N LEU A 343 -0.82 0.82 14.08
CA LEU A 343 0.36 1.61 13.71
C LEU A 343 0.89 1.22 12.32
N ALA A 344 0.98 -0.07 11.99
CA ALA A 344 1.48 -0.57 10.71
C ALA A 344 0.55 -0.22 9.52
N ARG A 345 -0.77 -0.19 9.76
CA ARG A 345 -1.79 0.10 8.75
C ARG A 345 -2.18 1.58 8.68
N GLY A 346 -1.77 2.39 9.65
CA GLY A 346 -2.08 3.81 9.77
C GLY A 346 -1.52 4.69 8.65
N THR A 347 -0.62 4.16 7.82
CA THR A 347 -0.19 4.82 6.60
C THR A 347 -1.25 4.63 5.51
N ALA A 348 -1.87 5.72 5.06
CA ALA A 348 -2.92 5.69 4.05
C ALA A 348 -2.59 4.73 2.88
N PRO A 349 -3.45 3.74 2.56
CA PRO A 349 -3.16 2.65 1.61
C PRO A 349 -2.86 3.14 0.18
N TYR A 350 -3.18 4.40 -0.13
CA TYR A 350 -3.03 5.02 -1.44
C TYR A 350 -1.73 5.83 -1.63
N LYS A 351 -0.87 5.89 -0.60
CA LYS A 351 0.41 6.59 -0.65
C LYS A 351 1.54 5.60 -0.47
N THR A 352 2.52 5.63 -1.39
CA THR A 352 3.78 4.91 -1.20
C THR A 352 4.43 5.41 0.11
N PRO A 353 4.66 4.53 1.10
CA PRO A 353 5.23 4.95 2.37
C PRO A 353 6.63 5.52 2.15
N THR A 354 7.01 6.52 2.94
CA THR A 354 8.42 6.93 3.02
C THR A 354 9.26 5.80 3.64
N LEU A 355 10.57 5.80 3.46
CA LEU A 355 11.44 4.76 4.05
C LEU A 355 11.23 4.62 5.57
N ILE A 356 11.14 5.73 6.30
CA ILE A 356 10.86 5.75 7.75
C ILE A 356 9.49 5.12 8.09
N GLN A 357 8.47 5.38 7.25
CA GLN A 357 7.13 4.82 7.43
C GLN A 357 7.16 3.31 7.15
N ALA A 358 7.73 2.88 6.03
CA ALA A 358 7.88 1.47 5.69
C ALA A 358 8.66 0.71 6.78
N ALA A 359 9.76 1.30 7.29
CA ALA A 359 10.56 0.72 8.35
C ALA A 359 9.79 0.59 9.68
N SER A 360 9.03 1.62 10.05
CA SER A 360 8.19 1.60 11.24
C SER A 360 7.03 0.60 11.12
N ASN A 361 6.39 0.55 9.95
CA ASN A 361 5.30 -0.38 9.66
C ASN A 361 5.78 -1.82 9.71
N PHE A 362 6.93 -2.12 9.09
CA PHE A 362 7.55 -3.43 9.15
C PHE A 362 7.88 -3.84 10.60
N ALA A 363 8.51 -2.96 11.38
CA ALA A 363 8.82 -3.25 12.78
C ALA A 363 7.55 -3.53 13.60
N ALA A 364 6.50 -2.74 13.42
CA ALA A 364 5.22 -2.93 14.10
C ALA A 364 4.55 -4.25 13.67
N MET A 365 4.54 -4.58 12.37
CA MET A 365 4.00 -5.84 11.86
C MET A 365 4.78 -7.05 12.39
N LEU A 366 6.11 -6.94 12.46
CA LEU A 366 6.97 -7.98 13.02
C LEU A 366 6.72 -8.22 14.51
N ILE A 367 6.50 -7.15 15.28
CA ILE A 367 6.08 -7.28 16.69
C ILE A 367 4.70 -7.95 16.77
N ALA A 368 3.73 -7.53 15.94
CA ALA A 368 2.39 -8.12 15.92
C ALA A 368 2.42 -9.63 15.62
N CYS A 369 3.16 -10.04 14.58
CA CYS A 369 3.39 -11.44 14.23
C CYS A 369 3.93 -12.25 15.42
N ARG A 370 4.97 -11.75 16.09
CA ARG A 370 5.58 -12.42 17.27
C ARG A 370 4.66 -12.49 18.49
N THR A 371 3.60 -11.71 18.52
CA THR A 371 2.61 -11.63 19.62
C THR A 371 1.29 -12.33 19.31
N SER A 372 1.31 -13.31 18.37
CA SER A 372 0.24 -14.29 18.09
C SER A 372 -0.81 -13.90 17.05
N ILE A 373 -0.49 -13.03 16.08
CA ILE A 373 -1.37 -12.77 14.93
C ILE A 373 -0.78 -13.43 13.66
N THR A 374 -1.28 -14.61 13.32
CA THR A 374 -0.72 -15.47 12.26
C THR A 374 -0.70 -14.80 10.88
N TRP A 375 -1.79 -14.12 10.48
CA TRP A 375 -1.83 -13.44 9.18
C TRP A 375 -0.82 -12.29 9.08
N ALA A 376 -0.45 -11.66 10.20
CA ALA A 376 0.59 -10.62 10.21
C ALA A 376 1.96 -11.19 9.86
N CYS A 377 2.20 -12.47 10.12
CA CYS A 377 3.43 -13.17 9.72
C CYS A 377 3.48 -13.43 8.21
N GLU A 378 2.33 -13.73 7.60
CA GLU A 378 2.21 -13.96 6.16
C GLU A 378 2.49 -12.67 5.35
N GLU A 379 2.15 -11.50 5.91
CA GLU A 379 2.37 -10.19 5.28
C GLU A 379 3.80 -9.61 5.50
N LEU A 380 4.69 -10.28 6.24
CA LEU A 380 6.01 -9.72 6.56
C LEU A 380 6.90 -9.52 5.34
N GLU A 381 6.88 -10.45 4.39
CA GLU A 381 7.68 -10.34 3.17
C GLU A 381 7.24 -9.12 2.35
N ASP A 382 5.94 -8.97 2.15
CA ASP A 382 5.35 -7.85 1.40
C ASP A 382 5.60 -6.51 2.10
N THR A 383 5.49 -6.49 3.43
CA THR A 383 5.78 -5.29 4.22
C THR A 383 7.26 -4.91 4.13
N PHE A 384 8.18 -5.87 4.10
CA PHE A 384 9.61 -5.59 3.91
C PHE A 384 9.94 -5.20 2.46
N ALA A 385 9.24 -5.74 1.47
CA ALA A 385 9.39 -5.33 0.08
C ALA A 385 9.11 -3.81 -0.10
N GLN A 386 8.19 -3.24 0.67
CA GLN A 386 7.97 -1.78 0.71
C GLN A 386 9.18 -1.02 1.28
N VAL A 387 9.90 -1.58 2.25
CA VAL A 387 11.16 -1.00 2.75
C VAL A 387 12.19 -0.97 1.61
N VAL A 388 12.39 -2.09 0.92
CA VAL A 388 13.33 -2.19 -0.21
C VAL A 388 12.95 -1.21 -1.32
N GLN A 389 11.67 -1.13 -1.68
CA GLN A 389 11.17 -0.20 -2.70
C GLN A 389 11.37 1.28 -2.31
N ALA A 390 11.26 1.60 -1.02
CA ALA A 390 11.46 2.96 -0.53
C ALA A 390 12.94 3.37 -0.45
N ARG A 391 13.88 2.41 -0.46
CA ARG A 391 15.32 2.69 -0.54
C ARG A 391 15.72 3.13 -1.93
N LYS A 392 16.24 4.36 -2.06
CA LYS A 392 16.77 4.86 -3.33
C LYS A 392 18.06 4.10 -3.69
N GLY A 393 18.08 3.41 -4.84
CA GLY A 393 19.28 2.77 -5.39
C GLY A 393 19.45 1.28 -5.08
N TYR A 394 18.51 0.65 -4.39
CA TYR A 394 18.50 -0.81 -4.17
C TYR A 394 17.55 -1.47 -5.17
N ALA A 395 18.02 -2.51 -5.85
CA ALA A 395 17.18 -3.34 -6.73
C ALA A 395 16.52 -4.50 -5.97
N SER A 396 17.07 -4.88 -4.81
CA SER A 396 16.63 -6.05 -4.02
C SER A 396 17.12 -5.98 -2.56
N ALA A 397 16.60 -6.88 -1.72
CA ALA A 397 17.05 -7.08 -0.35
C ALA A 397 18.50 -7.58 -0.29
N THR A 398 19.22 -7.24 0.78
CA THR A 398 20.59 -7.70 1.03
C THR A 398 20.66 -9.19 1.40
N ALA A 399 21.86 -9.76 1.45
CA ALA A 399 22.04 -11.16 1.84
C ALA A 399 21.49 -11.46 3.25
N ASP A 400 21.81 -10.63 4.24
CA ASP A 400 21.33 -10.81 5.62
C ASP A 400 19.80 -10.68 5.72
N GLU A 401 19.20 -9.77 4.93
CA GLU A 401 17.76 -9.58 4.85
C GLU A 401 17.06 -10.78 4.20
N ASN A 402 17.59 -11.28 3.08
CA ASN A 402 17.07 -12.48 2.44
C ASN A 402 17.15 -13.70 3.37
N TYR A 403 18.26 -13.88 4.10
CA TYR A 403 18.35 -14.96 5.08
C TYR A 403 17.26 -14.84 6.16
N ALA A 404 17.06 -13.64 6.71
CA ALA A 404 16.10 -13.43 7.78
C ALA A 404 14.65 -13.62 7.32
N LEU A 405 14.29 -13.09 6.15
CA LEU A 405 12.97 -13.31 5.56
C LEU A 405 12.72 -14.79 5.27
N GLY A 406 13.72 -15.51 4.75
CA GLY A 406 13.64 -16.95 4.55
C GLY A 406 13.43 -17.72 5.85
N SER A 407 14.15 -17.34 6.91
CA SER A 407 14.03 -17.92 8.24
C SER A 407 12.63 -17.71 8.85
N PHE A 408 11.99 -16.55 8.63
CA PHE A 408 10.63 -16.32 9.12
C PHE A 408 9.62 -17.25 8.44
N VAL A 409 9.72 -17.42 7.11
CA VAL A 409 8.82 -18.33 6.38
C VAL A 409 9.00 -19.78 6.83
N GLU A 410 10.24 -20.20 7.07
CA GLU A 410 10.56 -21.55 7.58
C GLU A 410 9.85 -21.88 8.90
N GLU A 411 9.55 -20.89 9.76
CA GLU A 411 8.91 -21.12 11.06
C GLU A 411 7.44 -21.57 10.97
N PHE A 412 6.74 -21.29 9.86
CA PHE A 412 5.31 -21.60 9.71
C PHE A 412 4.93 -22.34 8.42
N CYS A 413 5.86 -22.50 7.47
CA CYS A 413 5.58 -23.20 6.21
C CYS A 413 5.72 -24.73 6.32
N THR A 414 5.07 -25.46 5.41
CA THR A 414 5.24 -26.92 5.27
C THR A 414 5.97 -27.27 3.97
N PRO A 415 7.10 -28.00 4.01
CA PRO A 415 7.80 -28.45 2.81
C PRO A 415 6.99 -29.48 2.02
N GLY A 416 7.07 -29.42 0.69
CA GLY A 416 6.44 -30.37 -0.22
C GLY A 416 5.53 -29.69 -1.24
N PRO A 417 4.85 -30.48 -2.10
CA PRO A 417 3.97 -29.92 -3.13
C PRO A 417 2.84 -29.10 -2.50
N ALA A 418 2.36 -28.11 -3.26
CA ALA A 418 1.28 -27.23 -2.87
C ALA A 418 0.06 -28.02 -2.36
N LYS A 419 -0.46 -27.64 -1.19
CA LYS A 419 -1.71 -28.17 -0.61
C LYS A 419 -2.64 -27.00 -0.26
N PRO A 420 -3.96 -27.17 -0.41
CA PRO A 420 -4.93 -26.16 0.02
C PRO A 420 -4.79 -25.85 1.51
N ASN A 421 -4.88 -24.56 1.87
CA ASN A 421 -4.88 -24.07 3.26
C ASN A 421 -3.63 -24.43 4.09
N VAL A 422 -2.52 -24.76 3.44
CA VAL A 422 -1.22 -25.00 4.09
C VAL A 422 -0.21 -23.97 3.58
N PRO A 423 0.42 -23.16 4.45
CA PRO A 423 1.43 -22.20 4.03
C PRO A 423 2.60 -22.90 3.30
N GLN A 424 2.90 -22.42 2.10
CA GLN A 424 3.91 -23.01 1.22
C GLN A 424 5.31 -22.49 1.55
N CYS A 425 6.32 -23.35 1.50
CA CYS A 425 7.71 -22.94 1.72
C CYS A 425 8.37 -22.25 0.52
N LYS A 426 7.67 -22.14 -0.62
CA LYS A 426 8.18 -21.52 -1.85
C LYS A 426 8.80 -20.13 -1.64
N PRO A 427 8.17 -19.17 -0.95
CA PRO A 427 8.78 -17.87 -0.70
C PRO A 427 10.11 -18.00 0.08
N GLY A 428 10.15 -18.88 1.08
CA GLY A 428 11.36 -19.20 1.85
C GLY A 428 12.50 -19.77 0.98
N TYR A 429 12.19 -20.69 0.05
CA TYR A 429 13.20 -21.21 -0.89
C TYR A 429 13.80 -20.12 -1.77
N LEU A 430 12.96 -19.18 -2.25
CA LEU A 430 13.43 -18.07 -3.08
C LEU A 430 14.33 -17.11 -2.29
N LYS A 431 13.96 -16.79 -1.03
CA LYS A 431 14.81 -15.96 -0.16
C LYS A 431 16.14 -16.63 0.16
N TYR A 432 16.15 -17.91 0.52
CA TYR A 432 17.40 -18.63 0.75
C TYR A 432 18.24 -18.80 -0.51
N ARG A 433 17.62 -18.95 -1.69
CA ARG A 433 18.34 -18.89 -2.97
C ARG A 433 19.04 -17.54 -3.14
N ASP A 434 18.35 -16.44 -2.94
CA ASP A 434 18.90 -15.10 -3.14
C ASP A 434 20.03 -14.79 -2.13
N PHE A 435 19.91 -15.28 -0.89
CA PHE A 435 20.99 -15.28 0.10
C PHE A 435 22.23 -16.07 -0.37
N LEU A 436 22.02 -17.29 -0.88
CA LEU A 436 23.12 -18.14 -1.34
C LEU A 436 23.76 -17.62 -2.64
N GLN A 437 22.98 -17.03 -3.56
CA GLN A 437 23.52 -16.40 -4.79
C GLN A 437 24.49 -15.25 -4.49
N THR A 438 24.26 -14.53 -3.40
CA THR A 438 25.08 -13.38 -3.01
C THR A 438 26.23 -13.74 -2.07
N THR A 439 26.23 -14.96 -1.49
CA THR A 439 27.20 -15.39 -0.47
C THR A 439 28.07 -16.54 -1.01
N LYS A 440 29.38 -16.32 -1.24
CA LYS A 440 30.30 -17.36 -1.73
C LYS A 440 30.77 -18.32 -0.63
N ILE A 441 31.12 -19.58 -0.99
CA ILE A 441 31.61 -20.62 -0.06
C ILE A 441 32.83 -20.19 0.79
N SER A 442 33.67 -19.27 0.31
CA SER A 442 34.92 -18.90 1.00
C SER A 442 34.73 -18.17 2.34
N ALA A 443 33.49 -17.85 2.73
CA ALA A 443 33.16 -17.40 4.07
C ALA A 443 33.15 -18.59 5.05
N THR A 444 34.33 -19.14 5.34
CA THR A 444 34.51 -20.23 6.32
C THR A 444 33.97 -19.82 7.69
N GLY A 445 32.86 -20.45 8.11
CA GLY A 445 32.30 -20.31 9.46
C GLY A 445 30.85 -19.80 9.56
N ASP A 446 30.20 -19.40 8.45
CA ASP A 446 28.79 -18.97 8.52
C ASP A 446 27.81 -20.15 8.50
N THR A 447 27.35 -20.56 9.69
CA THR A 447 26.37 -21.64 9.88
C THR A 447 25.04 -21.43 9.13
N ARG A 448 24.76 -20.20 8.69
CA ARG A 448 23.57 -19.85 7.91
C ARG A 448 23.58 -20.46 6.52
N ILE A 449 24.76 -20.60 5.90
CA ILE A 449 24.92 -21.25 4.59
C ILE A 449 24.43 -22.69 4.67
N GLU A 450 24.90 -23.45 5.66
CA GLU A 450 24.48 -24.85 5.84
C GLU A 450 22.99 -24.99 6.19
N LYS A 451 22.43 -24.06 6.98
CA LYS A 451 20.98 -24.04 7.24
C LYS A 451 20.15 -23.80 5.98
N ALA A 452 20.50 -22.78 5.19
CA ALA A 452 19.81 -22.45 3.93
C ALA A 452 19.92 -23.60 2.92
N LYS A 453 21.11 -24.19 2.79
CA LYS A 453 21.34 -25.39 1.96
C LYS A 453 20.48 -26.56 2.42
N SER A 454 20.48 -26.85 3.73
CA SER A 454 19.68 -27.93 4.30
C SER A 454 18.18 -27.72 4.06
N PHE A 455 17.68 -26.49 4.16
CA PHE A 455 16.27 -26.20 3.88
C PHE A 455 15.90 -26.47 2.42
N LEU A 456 16.73 -26.03 1.47
CA LEU A 456 16.55 -26.33 0.04
C LEU A 456 16.62 -27.83 -0.26
N GLU A 457 17.58 -28.54 0.34
CA GLU A 457 17.73 -29.99 0.18
C GLU A 457 16.54 -30.76 0.76
N ARG A 458 16.04 -30.37 1.94
CA ARG A 458 14.83 -30.95 2.53
C ARG A 458 13.61 -30.70 1.65
N GLY A 459 13.44 -29.48 1.12
CA GLY A 459 12.35 -29.15 0.20
C GLY A 459 12.38 -29.99 -1.07
N CYS A 460 13.56 -30.09 -1.71
CA CYS A 460 13.72 -30.90 -2.92
C CYS A 460 13.51 -32.40 -2.62
N THR A 461 13.98 -32.87 -1.47
CA THR A 461 13.76 -34.26 -1.03
C THR A 461 12.29 -34.56 -0.70
N ALA A 462 11.56 -33.59 -0.16
CA ALA A 462 10.13 -33.66 0.11
C ALA A 462 9.25 -33.60 -1.16
N GLY A 463 9.86 -33.39 -2.33
CA GLY A 463 9.15 -33.39 -3.62
C GLY A 463 8.66 -32.02 -4.08
N ASP A 464 9.28 -30.93 -3.61
CA ASP A 464 8.97 -29.58 -4.07
C ASP A 464 9.85 -29.18 -5.28
N PRO A 465 9.27 -28.94 -6.46
CA PRO A 465 10.03 -28.55 -7.66
C PRO A 465 10.69 -27.17 -7.52
N SER A 466 10.11 -26.25 -6.74
CA SER A 466 10.67 -24.91 -6.51
C SER A 466 12.01 -24.99 -5.76
N ALA A 467 12.09 -25.85 -4.74
CA ALA A 467 13.33 -26.07 -4.00
C ALA A 467 14.42 -26.71 -4.86
N CYS A 468 14.07 -27.73 -5.66
CA CYS A 468 15.00 -28.36 -6.59
C CYS A 468 15.51 -27.36 -7.65
N ALA A 469 14.61 -26.56 -8.24
CA ALA A 469 14.97 -25.54 -9.23
C ALA A 469 15.89 -24.47 -8.63
N ALA A 470 15.62 -24.02 -7.40
CA ALA A 470 16.46 -23.04 -6.72
C ALA A 470 17.91 -23.52 -6.53
N GLN A 471 18.10 -24.81 -6.20
CA GLN A 471 19.41 -25.44 -6.07
C GLN A 471 20.22 -25.42 -7.40
N THR A 472 19.55 -25.54 -8.55
CA THR A 472 20.25 -25.62 -9.84
C THR A 472 21.05 -24.37 -10.19
N ARG A 473 20.60 -23.20 -9.74
CA ARG A 473 21.23 -21.91 -10.03
C ARG A 473 22.37 -21.54 -9.08
N LEU A 474 22.71 -22.42 -8.14
CA LEU A 474 23.66 -22.14 -7.05
C LEU A 474 25.00 -22.84 -7.29
N GLY A 475 25.66 -22.47 -8.39
CA GLY A 475 26.92 -23.08 -8.86
C GLY A 475 28.07 -23.02 -7.87
N ASP A 476 28.11 -21.96 -7.06
CA ASP A 476 29.11 -21.82 -6.02
C ASP A 476 28.88 -22.78 -4.85
N HIS A 477 27.66 -23.28 -4.59
CA HIS A 477 27.31 -24.05 -3.38
C HIS A 477 27.17 -25.56 -3.59
N TRP A 478 26.85 -25.98 -4.80
CA TRP A 478 26.77 -27.39 -5.17
C TRP A 478 27.55 -27.68 -6.45
N PRO A 479 28.28 -28.82 -6.49
CA PRO A 479 28.95 -29.24 -7.71
C PRO A 479 27.93 -29.45 -8.84
N ALA A 480 28.38 -29.26 -10.08
CA ALA A 480 27.54 -29.41 -11.27
C ALA A 480 26.78 -30.76 -11.29
N GLU A 481 27.38 -31.84 -10.77
CA GLU A 481 26.74 -33.15 -10.66
C GLU A 481 25.52 -33.15 -9.71
N ALA A 482 25.62 -32.53 -8.54
CA ALA A 482 24.51 -32.44 -7.59
C ALA A 482 23.40 -31.52 -8.12
N ARG A 483 23.77 -30.38 -8.73
CA ARG A 483 22.82 -29.48 -9.39
C ARG A 483 22.12 -30.15 -10.57
N SER A 484 22.85 -30.96 -11.34
CA SER A 484 22.29 -31.75 -12.43
C SER A 484 21.31 -32.80 -11.92
N ARG A 485 21.59 -33.48 -10.80
CA ARG A 485 20.60 -34.36 -10.14
C ARG A 485 19.37 -33.61 -9.67
N ALA A 486 19.52 -32.43 -9.09
CA ALA A 486 18.39 -31.58 -8.68
C ALA A 486 17.54 -31.15 -9.90
N ALA A 487 18.18 -30.78 -11.01
CA ALA A 487 17.51 -30.46 -12.26
C ALA A 487 16.75 -31.66 -12.82
N ALA A 488 17.36 -32.85 -12.85
CA ALA A 488 16.71 -34.09 -13.28
C ALA A 488 15.51 -34.44 -12.38
N ARG A 489 15.64 -34.23 -11.07
CA ARG A 489 14.54 -34.42 -10.13
C ARG A 489 13.41 -33.41 -10.30
N ALA A 490 13.72 -32.14 -10.58
CA ALA A 490 12.70 -31.14 -10.90
C ALA A 490 11.92 -31.53 -12.16
N ASN A 491 12.61 -32.02 -13.20
CA ASN A 491 11.97 -32.58 -14.40
C ASN A 491 11.03 -33.74 -14.05
N ASP A 492 11.51 -34.71 -13.26
CA ASP A 492 10.71 -35.85 -12.84
C ASP A 492 9.48 -35.43 -12.02
N LEU A 493 9.65 -34.55 -11.03
CA LEU A 493 8.55 -34.06 -10.19
C LEU A 493 7.49 -33.31 -11.03
N CYS A 494 7.92 -32.41 -11.92
CA CYS A 494 7.00 -31.65 -12.77
C CYS A 494 6.29 -32.52 -13.83
N ALA A 495 6.89 -33.64 -14.25
CA ALA A 495 6.25 -34.59 -15.15
C ALA A 495 5.10 -35.37 -14.48
N HIS A 496 5.16 -35.57 -13.16
CA HIS A 496 4.18 -36.34 -12.39
C HIS A 496 3.12 -35.47 -11.67
N GLN A 497 3.19 -34.14 -11.77
CA GLN A 497 2.18 -33.24 -11.21
C GLN A 497 0.96 -33.12 -12.14
N SER A 498 -0.23 -33.31 -11.59
CA SER A 498 -1.50 -33.11 -12.32
C SER A 498 -1.87 -31.64 -12.48
N GLU A 499 -1.54 -30.81 -11.49
CA GLU A 499 -1.67 -29.35 -11.53
C GLU A 499 -0.26 -28.77 -11.38
N LYS A 500 0.26 -28.20 -12.47
CA LYS A 500 1.59 -27.60 -12.50
C LYS A 500 1.57 -26.26 -11.79
N ASP A 501 2.57 -26.01 -10.96
CA ASP A 501 2.82 -24.68 -10.42
C ASP A 501 3.58 -23.79 -11.43
N SER A 502 3.78 -22.52 -11.06
CA SER A 502 4.49 -21.57 -11.93
C SER A 502 5.94 -21.97 -12.24
N VAL A 503 6.57 -22.84 -11.43
CA VAL A 503 7.92 -23.35 -11.70
C VAL A 503 7.86 -24.49 -12.71
N CYS A 504 6.89 -25.39 -12.60
CA CYS A 504 6.70 -26.50 -13.54
C CYS A 504 6.20 -26.04 -14.91
N ASP A 505 5.36 -24.99 -14.98
CA ASP A 505 4.97 -24.37 -16.26
C ASP A 505 6.15 -23.67 -16.95
N GLY A 506 7.07 -23.11 -16.17
CA GLY A 506 8.26 -22.39 -16.63
C GLY A 506 9.57 -23.16 -16.43
N LEU A 507 9.55 -24.49 -16.44
CA LEU A 507 10.66 -25.30 -15.89
C LEU A 507 12.00 -25.00 -16.54
N ALA A 508 12.09 -24.94 -17.86
CA ALA A 508 13.36 -24.63 -18.54
C ALA A 508 13.88 -23.23 -18.22
N ALA A 509 13.00 -22.26 -17.94
CA ALA A 509 13.42 -20.95 -17.47
C ALA A 509 13.86 -21.01 -16.01
N ALA A 510 13.23 -21.83 -15.17
CA ALA A 510 13.55 -21.95 -13.75
C ALA A 510 14.91 -22.64 -13.50
N LEU A 511 15.27 -23.64 -14.32
CA LEU A 511 16.52 -24.39 -14.21
C LEU A 511 17.73 -23.62 -14.77
N ASP A 512 18.92 -23.94 -14.28
CA ASP A 512 20.18 -23.54 -14.93
C ASP A 512 20.34 -24.29 -16.27
N PRO A 513 20.36 -23.57 -17.41
CA PRO A 513 20.40 -24.17 -18.75
C PRO A 513 21.69 -24.94 -19.06
N GLU A 514 22.81 -24.64 -18.39
CA GLU A 514 24.10 -25.28 -18.66
C GLU A 514 24.20 -26.71 -18.10
N LEU A 515 23.25 -27.11 -17.24
CA LEU A 515 23.28 -28.40 -16.56
C LEU A 515 22.78 -29.53 -17.44
N SER A 516 23.48 -30.68 -17.40
CA SER A 516 23.07 -31.88 -18.13
C SER A 516 21.66 -32.36 -17.75
N GLY A 517 21.26 -32.22 -16.49
CA GLY A 517 19.93 -32.57 -15.99
C GLY A 517 18.83 -31.57 -16.39
N ALA A 518 19.17 -30.39 -16.89
CA ALA A 518 18.23 -29.43 -17.46
C ALA A 518 18.01 -29.64 -18.97
N LYS A 519 18.93 -30.35 -19.66
CA LYS A 519 18.86 -30.63 -21.10
C LYS A 519 17.54 -31.29 -21.54
N PRO A 520 16.88 -32.18 -20.79
CA PRO A 520 15.57 -32.70 -21.17
C PRO A 520 14.53 -31.58 -21.38
N ALA A 521 14.36 -30.69 -20.40
CA ALA A 521 13.48 -29.52 -20.51
C ALA A 521 13.88 -28.58 -21.65
N GLN A 522 15.19 -28.32 -21.83
CA GLN A 522 15.68 -27.44 -22.91
C GLN A 522 15.46 -28.05 -24.30
N ARG A 523 15.69 -29.36 -24.47
CA ARG A 523 15.49 -30.07 -25.74
C ARG A 523 14.02 -30.18 -26.12
N GLU A 524 13.15 -30.40 -25.14
CA GLU A 524 11.70 -30.44 -25.37
C GLU A 524 11.22 -29.09 -25.91
N ILE A 525 11.64 -27.98 -25.29
CA ILE A 525 11.31 -26.63 -25.76
C ILE A 525 11.98 -26.33 -27.09
N TYR A 526 13.27 -26.61 -27.28
CA TYR A 526 13.94 -26.37 -28.55
C TYR A 526 13.31 -27.16 -29.70
N GLY A 527 13.02 -28.45 -29.49
CA GLY A 527 12.37 -29.31 -30.50
C GLY A 527 10.98 -28.81 -30.87
N ALA A 528 10.19 -28.41 -29.87
CA ALA A 528 8.88 -27.79 -30.10
C ALA A 528 9.00 -26.48 -30.89
N LEU A 529 10.00 -25.64 -30.56
CA LEU A 529 10.25 -24.37 -31.24
C LEU A 529 10.76 -24.57 -32.69
N VAL A 530 11.64 -25.53 -32.95
CA VAL A 530 12.12 -25.84 -34.31
C VAL A 530 11.00 -26.42 -35.17
N ALA A 531 10.24 -27.39 -34.65
CA ALA A 531 9.13 -27.96 -35.39
C ALA A 531 8.12 -26.87 -35.78
N LYS A 532 7.82 -25.96 -34.85
CA LYS A 532 6.96 -24.81 -35.09
C LYS A 532 7.58 -23.83 -36.10
N CYS A 533 8.87 -23.50 -35.94
CA CYS A 533 9.62 -22.67 -36.89
C CYS A 533 9.58 -23.20 -38.33
N MET A 534 9.70 -24.51 -38.53
CA MET A 534 9.78 -25.09 -39.88
C MET A 534 8.42 -25.34 -40.54
N THR A 535 7.35 -25.51 -39.76
CA THR A 535 6.07 -26.02 -40.27
C THR A 535 4.89 -25.11 -40.04
N ASP A 536 4.95 -24.24 -39.03
CA ASP A 536 3.84 -23.38 -38.66
C ASP A 536 3.79 -22.16 -39.57
N ARG A 537 2.80 -22.14 -40.47
CA ARG A 537 2.58 -21.04 -41.42
C ARG A 537 1.85 -19.84 -40.79
N THR A 538 1.62 -19.86 -39.48
CA THR A 538 1.03 -18.73 -38.75
C THR A 538 2.11 -17.80 -38.20
N SER A 539 1.70 -16.72 -37.53
CA SER A 539 2.59 -15.78 -36.83
C SER A 539 3.52 -16.45 -35.81
N ASP A 540 3.16 -17.64 -35.34
CA ASP A 540 3.91 -18.33 -34.31
C ASP A 540 5.18 -19.02 -34.86
N GLY A 541 5.24 -19.32 -36.17
CA GLY A 541 6.42 -19.90 -36.81
C GLY A 541 7.66 -19.00 -36.71
N PRO A 542 7.60 -17.74 -37.18
CA PRO A 542 8.70 -16.78 -37.05
C PRO A 542 9.13 -16.51 -35.60
N GLN A 543 8.18 -16.41 -34.66
CA GLN A 543 8.49 -16.26 -33.23
C GLN A 543 9.23 -17.49 -32.70
N ALA A 544 8.79 -18.68 -33.10
CA ALA A 544 9.44 -19.92 -32.72
C ALA A 544 10.87 -20.02 -33.28
N CYS A 545 11.12 -19.52 -34.50
CA CYS A 545 12.49 -19.43 -35.03
C CYS A 545 13.39 -18.55 -34.16
N SER A 546 12.89 -17.39 -33.72
CA SER A 546 13.64 -16.46 -32.86
C SER A 546 13.91 -17.05 -31.47
N ALA A 547 12.91 -17.69 -30.86
CA ALA A 547 13.06 -18.37 -29.57
C ALA A 547 13.97 -19.62 -29.69
N ALA A 548 13.92 -20.34 -30.82
CA ALA A 548 14.79 -21.48 -31.09
C ALA A 548 16.26 -21.06 -31.13
N VAL A 549 16.60 -19.88 -31.67
CA VAL A 549 17.97 -19.34 -31.59
C VAL A 549 18.43 -19.20 -30.14
N THR A 550 17.57 -18.71 -29.26
CA THR A 550 17.89 -18.53 -27.83
C THR A 550 18.03 -19.88 -27.12
N ALA A 551 17.10 -20.81 -27.32
CA ALA A 551 17.16 -22.15 -26.75
C ALA A 551 18.35 -22.96 -27.29
N TYR A 552 18.69 -22.81 -28.58
CA TYR A 552 19.84 -23.47 -29.19
C TYR A 552 21.16 -23.06 -28.52
N LYS A 553 21.34 -21.78 -28.19
CA LYS A 553 22.52 -21.29 -27.46
C LYS A 553 22.73 -22.04 -26.13
N SER A 554 21.68 -22.54 -25.49
CA SER A 554 21.77 -23.33 -24.24
C SER A 554 22.08 -24.82 -24.43
N LEU A 555 21.94 -25.34 -25.65
CA LEU A 555 22.13 -26.76 -25.98
C LEU A 555 23.51 -27.06 -26.57
N GLU A 556 24.32 -26.04 -26.85
CA GLU A 556 25.62 -26.22 -27.50
C GLU A 556 26.63 -26.96 -26.58
N GLU A 557 27.13 -28.09 -27.07
CA GLU A 557 28.48 -28.58 -26.80
C GLU A 557 29.29 -28.27 -28.06
N ASP A 558 30.33 -27.43 -27.94
CA ASP A 558 31.39 -27.14 -28.93
C ASP A 558 31.02 -27.09 -30.44
N ASN A 559 31.01 -25.87 -31.01
CA ASN A 559 31.28 -25.56 -32.43
C ASN A 559 30.22 -25.89 -33.51
N GLN A 560 28.93 -25.53 -33.38
CA GLN A 560 28.01 -25.56 -34.54
C GLN A 560 27.09 -24.34 -34.73
N PRO A 561 27.61 -23.09 -34.81
CA PRO A 561 26.83 -21.94 -35.29
C PRO A 561 26.26 -22.15 -36.71
N SER A 562 26.90 -23.02 -37.51
CA SER A 562 26.44 -23.36 -38.85
C SER A 562 25.09 -24.07 -38.88
N ARG A 563 24.69 -24.79 -37.82
CA ARG A 563 23.40 -25.52 -37.83
C ARG A 563 22.19 -24.61 -37.65
N ILE A 564 22.27 -23.60 -36.77
CA ILE A 564 21.16 -22.66 -36.59
C ILE A 564 21.02 -21.74 -37.80
N GLU A 565 22.13 -21.29 -38.40
CA GLU A 565 22.12 -20.46 -39.60
C GLU A 565 21.62 -21.21 -40.83
N VAL A 566 22.02 -22.48 -41.01
CA VAL A 566 21.47 -23.35 -42.06
C VAL A 566 19.98 -23.58 -41.85
N MET A 567 19.54 -23.88 -40.63
CA MET A 567 18.13 -24.07 -40.31
C MET A 567 17.32 -22.80 -40.58
N LEU A 568 17.81 -21.61 -40.19
CA LEU A 568 17.15 -20.34 -40.47
C LEU A 568 17.16 -19.99 -41.97
N SER A 569 18.22 -20.34 -42.69
CA SER A 569 18.31 -20.15 -44.15
C SER A 569 17.36 -21.10 -44.90
N GLU A 570 17.21 -22.34 -44.44
CA GLU A 570 16.21 -23.27 -44.94
C GLU A 570 14.79 -22.81 -44.62
N ALA A 571 14.58 -22.20 -43.45
CA ALA A 571 13.35 -21.54 -43.07
C ALA A 571 13.14 -20.15 -43.72
N CYS A 572 14.11 -19.67 -44.51
CA CYS A 572 14.04 -18.41 -45.27
C CYS A 572 14.35 -18.65 -46.75
N LYS A 573 13.60 -19.57 -47.37
CA LYS A 573 13.80 -19.94 -48.77
C LYS A 573 12.51 -20.43 -49.42
N GLY A 574 12.26 -19.96 -50.64
CA GLY A 574 11.12 -20.39 -51.44
C GLY A 574 9.79 -19.95 -50.83
N GLU A 575 8.93 -20.92 -50.48
CA GLU A 575 7.64 -20.67 -49.81
C GLU A 575 7.76 -20.60 -48.28
N ASN A 576 8.90 -20.95 -47.68
CA ASN A 576 9.10 -20.82 -46.24
C ASN A 576 9.79 -19.50 -45.91
N VAL A 577 9.11 -18.63 -45.15
CA VAL A 577 9.59 -17.29 -44.78
C VAL A 577 9.84 -17.14 -43.28
N ASN A 578 9.59 -18.18 -42.48
CA ASN A 578 9.61 -18.11 -41.01
C ASN A 578 10.97 -17.69 -40.44
N GLY A 579 12.05 -18.17 -41.04
CA GLY A 579 13.41 -17.90 -40.61
C GLY A 579 13.95 -16.53 -41.00
N CYS A 580 13.28 -15.79 -41.89
CA CYS A 580 13.86 -14.61 -42.52
C CYS A 580 14.15 -13.47 -41.54
N GLN A 581 13.26 -13.22 -40.59
CA GLN A 581 13.49 -12.20 -39.57
C GLN A 581 14.62 -12.60 -38.61
N ALA A 582 14.62 -13.84 -38.13
CA ALA A 582 15.66 -14.33 -37.23
C ALA A 582 17.04 -14.40 -37.92
N LEU A 583 17.08 -14.74 -39.21
CA LEU A 583 18.27 -14.69 -40.05
C LEU A 583 18.76 -13.25 -40.22
N ALA A 584 17.87 -12.32 -40.55
CA ALA A 584 18.18 -10.90 -40.64
C ALA A 584 18.76 -10.36 -39.32
N SER A 585 18.18 -10.72 -38.18
CA SER A 585 18.70 -10.37 -36.85
C SER A 585 20.09 -10.98 -36.58
N LEU A 586 20.31 -12.24 -36.95
CA LEU A 586 21.61 -12.92 -36.80
C LEU A 586 22.70 -12.26 -37.67
N ILE A 587 22.36 -11.86 -38.89
CA ILE A 587 23.24 -11.10 -39.79
C ILE A 587 23.55 -9.72 -39.17
N ALA A 588 22.54 -9.01 -38.68
CA ALA A 588 22.70 -7.72 -38.03
C ALA A 588 23.63 -7.81 -36.79
N GLU A 589 23.46 -8.82 -35.92
CA GLU A 589 24.30 -9.06 -34.74
C GLU A 589 25.76 -9.37 -35.12
N LYS A 590 26.00 -10.16 -36.18
CA LYS A 590 27.35 -10.39 -36.73
C LYS A 590 27.97 -9.10 -37.27
N SER A 591 27.17 -8.28 -37.95
CA SER A 591 27.61 -7.02 -38.56
C SER A 591 27.87 -5.89 -37.55
N GLN A 592 27.31 -5.96 -36.33
CA GLN A 592 27.62 -5.03 -35.24
C GLN A 592 28.95 -5.38 -34.54
N ASN A 593 29.33 -6.65 -34.53
CA ASN A 593 30.61 -7.11 -33.99
C ASN A 593 31.79 -6.91 -34.97
N ARG A 594 31.52 -6.42 -36.19
CA ARG A 594 32.48 -5.99 -37.21
C ARG A 594 32.06 -4.59 -37.72
N SER A 595 32.86 -3.90 -38.54
CA SER A 595 32.30 -2.73 -39.24
C SER A 595 31.32 -3.24 -40.31
N PRO A 596 30.08 -2.73 -40.39
CA PRO A 596 29.11 -3.24 -41.35
C PRO A 596 29.58 -2.92 -42.77
N ASP A 597 29.96 -3.96 -43.53
CA ASP A 597 30.24 -3.82 -44.96
C ASP A 597 28.94 -3.73 -45.75
N ASN A 598 28.99 -3.12 -46.95
CA ASN A 598 27.82 -2.99 -47.83
C ASN A 598 27.20 -4.35 -48.18
N GLU A 599 27.98 -5.43 -48.17
CA GLU A 599 27.49 -6.80 -48.38
C GLU A 599 26.57 -7.28 -47.24
N ASP A 600 26.88 -6.95 -45.99
CA ASP A 600 26.03 -7.32 -44.84
C ASP A 600 24.69 -6.57 -44.86
N LYS A 601 24.70 -5.31 -45.29
CA LYS A 601 23.49 -4.50 -45.44
C LYS A 601 22.60 -5.00 -46.57
N GLU A 602 23.18 -5.40 -47.70
CA GLU A 602 22.43 -6.03 -48.79
C GLU A 602 21.94 -7.43 -48.42
N ALA A 603 22.73 -8.23 -47.68
CA ALA A 603 22.30 -9.53 -47.18
C ALA A 603 21.11 -9.40 -46.20
N LEU A 604 21.17 -8.41 -45.30
CA LEU A 604 20.08 -8.05 -44.39
C LEU A 604 18.81 -7.66 -45.16
N LEU A 605 18.91 -6.68 -46.06
CA LEU A 605 17.76 -6.22 -46.86
C LEU A 605 17.23 -7.32 -47.78
N SER A 606 18.09 -8.18 -48.31
CA SER A 606 17.72 -9.34 -49.12
C SER A 606 16.91 -10.35 -48.29
N ALA A 607 17.35 -10.69 -47.08
CA ALA A 607 16.60 -11.56 -46.18
C ALA A 607 15.23 -10.95 -45.80
N LEU A 608 15.20 -9.65 -45.46
CA LEU A 608 13.96 -8.95 -45.12
C LEU A 608 13.00 -8.83 -46.32
N ARG A 609 13.50 -8.55 -47.53
CA ARG A 609 12.67 -8.52 -48.75
C ARG A 609 12.16 -9.91 -49.12
N THR A 610 12.99 -10.94 -48.95
CA THR A 610 12.59 -12.34 -49.18
C THR A 610 11.46 -12.74 -48.24
N GLY A 611 11.55 -12.36 -46.97
CA GLY A 611 10.51 -12.67 -45.99
C GLY A 611 9.29 -11.75 -46.05
N CYS A 612 9.42 -10.50 -46.51
CA CYS A 612 8.30 -9.57 -46.65
C CYS A 612 7.50 -9.82 -47.94
N ARG A 613 6.67 -10.85 -47.94
CA ARG A 613 5.77 -11.20 -49.05
C ARG A 613 4.32 -10.85 -48.75
N PHE A 614 3.65 -10.19 -49.69
CA PHE A 614 2.27 -9.71 -49.56
C PHE A 614 1.21 -10.79 -49.85
N ASP A 615 1.54 -12.06 -49.60
CA ASP A 615 0.71 -13.26 -49.86
C ASP A 615 0.72 -14.30 -48.73
N ASP A 616 1.57 -14.15 -47.68
CA ASP A 616 1.80 -15.21 -46.67
C ASP A 616 1.95 -14.71 -45.21
N SER A 617 1.36 -13.55 -44.88
CA SER A 617 1.32 -12.97 -43.50
C SER A 617 2.68 -12.75 -42.76
N PRO A 618 3.67 -12.03 -43.32
CA PRO A 618 4.96 -11.79 -42.67
C PRO A 618 5.03 -10.41 -41.97
N ALA A 619 4.01 -10.06 -41.18
CA ALA A 619 3.85 -8.72 -40.59
C ALA A 619 5.11 -8.22 -39.87
N SER A 620 5.82 -9.09 -39.15
CA SER A 620 7.05 -8.76 -38.42
C SER A 620 8.27 -8.50 -39.30
N THR A 621 8.46 -9.28 -40.37
CA THR A 621 9.55 -9.07 -41.34
C THR A 621 9.32 -7.82 -42.17
N CYS A 622 8.08 -7.58 -42.62
CA CYS A 622 7.71 -6.36 -43.33
C CYS A 622 7.82 -5.11 -42.45
N LEU A 623 7.43 -5.21 -41.17
CA LEU A 623 7.63 -4.13 -40.21
C LEU A 623 9.13 -3.80 -40.07
N THR A 624 9.97 -4.82 -39.88
CA THR A 624 11.43 -4.63 -39.77
C THR A 624 12.00 -4.00 -41.05
N LEU A 625 11.51 -4.39 -42.23
CA LEU A 625 11.87 -3.77 -43.50
C LEU A 625 11.46 -2.28 -43.54
N ALA A 626 10.20 -1.97 -43.20
CA ALA A 626 9.68 -0.61 -43.19
C ALA A 626 10.44 0.30 -42.21
N ASP A 627 10.71 -0.19 -41.00
CA ASP A 627 11.49 0.51 -39.97
C ASP A 627 12.94 0.76 -40.44
N THR A 628 13.56 -0.23 -41.09
CA THR A 628 14.92 -0.12 -41.64
C THR A 628 14.96 0.92 -42.77
N LEU A 629 13.96 0.93 -43.65
CA LEU A 629 13.83 1.91 -44.72
C LEU A 629 13.61 3.32 -44.16
N ALA A 630 12.69 3.50 -43.22
CA ALA A 630 12.42 4.78 -42.56
C ALA A 630 13.66 5.32 -41.84
N SER A 631 14.37 4.46 -41.11
CA SER A 631 15.62 4.82 -40.41
C SER A 631 16.75 5.20 -41.37
N SER A 632 16.72 4.68 -42.60
CA SER A 632 17.67 5.04 -43.66
C SER A 632 17.27 6.32 -44.44
N GLY A 633 16.15 6.96 -44.07
CA GLY A 633 15.62 8.17 -44.70
C GLY A 633 14.72 7.92 -45.92
N ASP A 634 14.42 6.67 -46.25
CA ASP A 634 13.57 6.29 -47.38
C ASP A 634 12.09 6.20 -46.97
N ASN A 635 11.53 7.35 -46.60
CA ASN A 635 10.16 7.47 -46.08
C ASN A 635 9.09 7.05 -47.11
N ALA A 636 9.36 7.20 -48.40
CA ALA A 636 8.42 6.84 -49.46
C ALA A 636 8.25 5.32 -49.57
N ASN A 637 9.35 4.58 -49.62
CA ASN A 637 9.30 3.12 -49.65
C ASN A 637 8.84 2.54 -48.30
N ALA A 638 9.19 3.17 -47.17
CA ALA A 638 8.65 2.78 -45.87
C ALA A 638 7.12 2.91 -45.83
N ALA A 639 6.56 4.04 -46.30
CA ALA A 639 5.11 4.25 -46.39
C ALA A 639 4.42 3.20 -47.28
N ASP A 640 5.01 2.86 -48.43
CA ASP A 640 4.47 1.84 -49.33
C ASP A 640 4.43 0.45 -48.65
N VAL A 641 5.51 0.06 -47.99
CA VAL A 641 5.58 -1.21 -47.27
C VAL A 641 4.56 -1.27 -46.13
N TYR A 642 4.44 -0.21 -45.32
CA TYR A 642 3.43 -0.13 -44.25
C TYR A 642 2.00 -0.27 -44.80
N ALA A 643 1.66 0.54 -45.81
CA ALA A 643 0.32 0.59 -46.37
C ALA A 643 -0.05 -0.76 -47.01
N ARG A 644 0.79 -1.30 -47.90
CA ARG A 644 0.49 -2.56 -48.61
C ARG A 644 0.40 -3.75 -47.66
N THR A 645 1.24 -3.81 -46.64
CA THR A 645 1.22 -4.91 -45.68
C THR A 645 0.01 -4.83 -44.76
N CYS A 646 -0.34 -3.63 -44.26
CA CYS A 646 -1.55 -3.47 -43.46
C CYS A 646 -2.81 -3.77 -44.27
N GLU A 647 -2.89 -3.33 -45.53
CA GLU A 647 -4.01 -3.64 -46.42
C GLU A 647 -4.16 -5.13 -46.69
N TYR A 648 -3.04 -5.81 -46.88
CA TYR A 648 -3.03 -7.26 -47.01
C TYR A 648 -3.59 -7.93 -45.73
N GLN A 649 -3.14 -7.48 -44.57
CA GLN A 649 -3.60 -7.99 -43.28
C GLN A 649 -5.11 -7.77 -43.08
N ILE A 650 -5.62 -6.59 -43.42
CA ILE A 650 -7.06 -6.27 -43.34
C ILE A 650 -7.88 -7.18 -44.25
N LYS A 651 -7.47 -7.37 -45.51
CA LYS A 651 -8.20 -8.17 -46.50
C LYS A 651 -8.25 -9.67 -46.17
N ASN A 652 -7.21 -10.19 -45.52
CA ASN A 652 -7.06 -11.63 -45.27
C ASN A 652 -7.35 -12.02 -43.81
N ALA A 653 -7.81 -11.09 -42.97
CA ALA A 653 -8.22 -11.38 -41.61
C ALA A 653 -9.52 -12.21 -41.59
N VAL A 654 -9.38 -13.54 -41.49
CA VAL A 654 -10.51 -14.47 -41.29
C VAL A 654 -11.00 -14.48 -39.82
N ARG A 655 -10.12 -14.07 -38.90
CA ARG A 655 -10.35 -13.91 -37.47
C ARG A 655 -9.70 -12.61 -36.99
N ARG A 656 -9.98 -12.21 -35.74
CA ARG A 656 -9.29 -11.09 -35.10
C ARG A 656 -7.78 -11.40 -35.00
N PRO A 657 -6.90 -10.55 -35.55
CA PRO A 657 -5.46 -10.81 -35.53
C PRO A 657 -4.89 -10.65 -34.11
N ARG A 658 -3.85 -11.41 -33.78
CA ARG A 658 -3.10 -11.30 -32.50
C ARG A 658 -1.83 -10.46 -32.59
N ASP A 659 -1.49 -10.02 -33.79
CA ASP A 659 -0.40 -9.09 -34.09
C ASP A 659 -0.95 -8.06 -35.07
N VAL A 660 -1.00 -6.80 -34.66
CA VAL A 660 -1.40 -5.66 -35.51
C VAL A 660 -0.32 -4.61 -35.60
N SER A 661 0.93 -4.99 -35.28
CA SER A 661 2.07 -4.10 -35.23
C SER A 661 2.25 -3.31 -36.53
N ILE A 662 2.01 -3.95 -37.67
CA ILE A 662 2.13 -3.29 -38.96
C ILE A 662 1.04 -2.22 -39.18
N CYS A 663 -0.22 -2.50 -38.86
CA CYS A 663 -1.31 -1.55 -39.03
C CYS A 663 -1.26 -0.40 -38.01
N TYR A 664 -0.90 -0.70 -36.76
CA TYR A 664 -0.71 0.32 -35.74
C TYR A 664 0.44 1.28 -36.11
N ASN A 665 1.59 0.74 -36.53
CA ASN A 665 2.72 1.58 -36.96
C ASN A 665 2.45 2.30 -38.27
N ALA A 666 1.70 1.71 -39.22
CA ALA A 666 1.25 2.40 -40.42
C ALA A 666 0.41 3.63 -40.07
N ALA A 667 -0.57 3.50 -39.17
CA ALA A 667 -1.40 4.62 -38.71
C ALA A 667 -0.57 5.70 -38.01
N LYS A 668 0.32 5.29 -37.10
CA LYS A 668 1.22 6.22 -36.39
C LYS A 668 2.15 6.97 -37.35
N PHE A 669 2.72 6.26 -38.33
CA PHE A 669 3.60 6.85 -39.34
C PHE A 669 2.84 7.84 -40.22
N ALA A 670 1.66 7.46 -40.71
CA ALA A 670 0.79 8.34 -41.50
C ALA A 670 0.40 9.62 -40.74
N LEU A 671 0.00 9.50 -39.46
CA LEU A 671 -0.29 10.64 -38.60
C LEU A 671 0.94 11.54 -38.37
N ALA A 672 2.11 10.96 -38.13
CA ALA A 672 3.35 11.70 -37.91
C ALA A 672 3.82 12.46 -39.17
N GLN A 673 3.70 11.82 -40.35
CA GLN A 673 4.03 12.42 -41.63
C GLN A 673 2.91 13.31 -42.19
N LYS A 674 1.75 13.37 -41.53
CA LYS A 674 0.56 14.13 -41.95
C LYS A 674 0.06 13.74 -43.34
N ILE A 675 0.07 12.44 -43.63
CA ILE A 675 -0.41 11.85 -44.88
C ILE A 675 -1.52 10.85 -44.56
N GLN A 676 -2.38 10.55 -45.55
CA GLN A 676 -3.31 9.40 -45.49
C GLN A 676 -4.20 9.32 -44.23
N TYR A 677 -4.76 10.44 -43.75
CA TYR A 677 -5.57 10.47 -42.52
C TYR A 677 -6.75 9.48 -42.50
N ALA A 678 -7.46 9.34 -43.63
CA ALA A 678 -8.58 8.41 -43.75
C ALA A 678 -8.12 6.94 -43.63
N ASP A 679 -6.95 6.60 -44.18
CA ASP A 679 -6.38 5.27 -44.03
C ASP A 679 -5.86 5.05 -42.61
N ALA A 680 -5.24 6.06 -41.99
CA ALA A 680 -4.81 5.99 -40.60
C ALA A 680 -5.97 5.70 -39.64
N LEU A 681 -7.16 6.26 -39.89
CA LEU A 681 -8.37 5.93 -39.14
C LEU A 681 -8.71 4.45 -39.30
N ARG A 682 -8.88 4.00 -40.54
CA ARG A 682 -9.27 2.62 -40.85
C ARG A 682 -8.25 1.59 -40.31
N TRP A 683 -6.95 1.88 -40.42
CA TRP A 683 -5.89 1.03 -39.87
C TRP A 683 -5.93 1.01 -38.33
N SER A 684 -6.22 2.15 -37.68
CA SER A 684 -6.37 2.24 -36.23
C SER A 684 -7.60 1.49 -35.74
N GLU A 685 -8.74 1.58 -36.45
CA GLU A 685 -9.98 0.86 -36.12
C GLU A 685 -9.80 -0.66 -36.28
N PHE A 686 -9.12 -1.09 -37.34
CA PHE A 686 -8.78 -2.50 -37.54
C PHE A 686 -7.87 -3.02 -36.42
N ALA A 687 -6.82 -2.27 -36.08
CA ALA A 687 -5.91 -2.62 -34.99
C ALA A 687 -6.59 -2.56 -33.61
N CYS A 688 -7.54 -1.66 -33.40
CA CYS A 688 -8.38 -1.60 -32.20
C CYS A 688 -9.31 -2.83 -32.09
N GLY A 689 -9.79 -3.38 -33.20
CA GLY A 689 -10.64 -4.57 -33.20
C GLY A 689 -9.92 -5.91 -32.96
N ALA A 690 -8.62 -5.89 -32.68
CA ALA A 690 -7.73 -7.06 -32.67
C ALA A 690 -7.54 -7.70 -31.28
N GLU A 691 -6.90 -8.87 -31.22
CA GLU A 691 -6.54 -9.57 -29.97
C GLU A 691 -5.04 -9.37 -29.61
N ASP A 692 -4.42 -8.29 -30.09
CA ASP A 692 -3.02 -7.96 -29.81
C ASP A 692 -2.89 -7.30 -28.43
N LEU A 693 -2.27 -8.02 -27.48
CA LEU A 693 -2.08 -7.61 -26.10
C LEU A 693 -1.19 -6.36 -25.97
N GLY A 694 -0.34 -6.03 -26.93
CA GLY A 694 0.56 -4.89 -26.84
C GLY A 694 -0.06 -3.60 -27.36
N LEU A 695 -0.79 -3.68 -28.47
CA LEU A 695 -1.05 -2.51 -29.31
C LEU A 695 -2.53 -2.15 -29.51
N SER A 696 -3.44 -3.10 -29.38
CA SER A 696 -4.88 -2.85 -29.67
C SER A 696 -5.46 -1.69 -28.84
N PRO A 697 -5.22 -1.60 -27.51
CA PRO A 697 -5.73 -0.48 -26.69
C PRO A 697 -5.21 0.90 -27.15
N TYR A 698 -3.94 0.96 -27.55
CA TYR A 698 -3.31 2.18 -28.08
C TYR A 698 -3.89 2.57 -29.44
N ALA A 699 -4.20 1.58 -30.29
CA ALA A 699 -4.87 1.81 -31.56
C ALA A 699 -6.29 2.36 -31.36
N CYS A 700 -7.02 1.86 -30.36
CA CYS A 700 -8.32 2.41 -29.98
C CYS A 700 -8.23 3.88 -29.56
N LYS A 701 -7.19 4.27 -28.81
CA LYS A 701 -6.93 5.69 -28.53
C LYS A 701 -6.70 6.50 -29.81
N LEU A 702 -5.89 5.99 -30.75
CA LEU A 702 -5.62 6.69 -32.01
C LEU A 702 -6.92 6.93 -32.79
N ALA A 703 -7.76 5.90 -32.93
CA ALA A 703 -9.08 6.02 -33.54
C ALA A 703 -9.96 7.05 -32.81
N GLY A 704 -10.03 6.99 -31.47
CA GLY A 704 -10.79 7.95 -30.68
C GLY A 704 -10.30 9.39 -30.83
N ASN A 705 -8.99 9.61 -30.90
CA ASN A 705 -8.40 10.94 -31.14
C ASN A 705 -8.72 11.46 -32.55
N ILE A 706 -8.73 10.59 -33.56
CA ILE A 706 -9.11 10.95 -34.93
C ILE A 706 -10.58 11.35 -34.98
N HIS A 707 -11.49 10.55 -34.41
CA HIS A 707 -12.92 10.85 -34.32
C HIS A 707 -13.22 12.11 -33.52
N ALA A 708 -12.53 12.33 -32.39
CA ALA A 708 -12.71 13.53 -31.57
C ALA A 708 -12.23 14.80 -32.29
N SER A 709 -11.18 14.71 -33.11
CA SER A 709 -10.53 15.87 -33.75
C SER A 709 -10.96 16.09 -35.20
N GLY A 710 -11.69 15.16 -35.81
CA GLY A 710 -12.08 15.22 -37.22
C GLY A 710 -10.89 15.14 -38.20
N LEU A 711 -9.92 14.26 -37.95
CA LEU A 711 -8.75 14.13 -38.83
C LEU A 711 -9.06 13.24 -40.04
N GLY A 712 -9.38 13.86 -41.18
CA GLY A 712 -9.75 13.13 -42.41
C GLY A 712 -11.18 12.57 -42.41
N VAL A 713 -11.96 12.88 -41.36
CA VAL A 713 -13.40 12.58 -41.19
C VAL A 713 -14.07 13.72 -40.42
N GLU A 714 -15.40 13.78 -40.42
CA GLU A 714 -16.14 14.73 -39.55
C GLU A 714 -16.02 14.32 -38.07
N PRO A 715 -15.95 15.29 -37.12
CA PRO A 715 -15.91 14.98 -35.70
C PRO A 715 -17.11 14.16 -35.23
N ASN A 716 -16.86 13.05 -34.53
CA ASN A 716 -17.89 12.15 -34.03
C ASN A 716 -17.65 11.79 -32.54
N PRO A 717 -18.30 12.51 -31.60
CA PRO A 717 -18.13 12.28 -30.16
C PRO A 717 -18.56 10.88 -29.71
N GLN A 718 -19.56 10.29 -30.35
CA GLN A 718 -20.09 8.97 -29.99
C GLN A 718 -19.06 7.87 -30.32
N GLU A 719 -18.48 7.91 -31.53
CA GLU A 719 -17.42 6.97 -31.92
C GLU A 719 -16.13 7.19 -31.12
N ALA A 720 -15.84 8.44 -30.76
CA ALA A 720 -14.72 8.74 -29.87
C ALA A 720 -14.88 8.06 -28.49
N VAL A 721 -16.08 8.12 -27.89
CA VAL A 721 -16.36 7.44 -26.61
C VAL A 721 -16.23 5.93 -26.72
N ILE A 722 -16.80 5.33 -27.77
CA ILE A 722 -16.71 3.88 -28.02
C ILE A 722 -15.24 3.46 -28.14
N ALA A 723 -14.44 4.22 -28.89
CA ALA A 723 -13.02 3.96 -29.06
C ALA A 723 -12.23 4.13 -27.75
N TYR A 724 -12.48 5.17 -26.96
CA TYR A 724 -11.80 5.36 -25.67
C TYR A 724 -12.19 4.31 -24.64
N GLN A 725 -13.46 3.91 -24.58
CA GLN A 725 -13.90 2.80 -23.74
C GLN A 725 -13.20 1.51 -24.16
N SER A 726 -13.09 1.24 -25.46
CA SER A 726 -12.41 0.04 -25.98
C SER A 726 -10.90 0.08 -25.70
N GLY A 727 -10.29 1.27 -25.70
CA GLY A 727 -8.91 1.47 -25.26
C GLY A 727 -8.72 1.28 -23.76
N CYS A 728 -9.74 1.59 -22.95
CA CYS A 728 -9.66 1.41 -21.50
C CYS A 728 -10.00 -0.02 -21.06
N PHE A 729 -11.06 -0.60 -21.61
CA PHE A 729 -11.62 -1.91 -21.30
C PHE A 729 -11.73 -2.76 -22.57
N HIS A 730 -10.58 -3.20 -23.06
CA HIS A 730 -10.54 -3.94 -24.30
C HIS A 730 -11.24 -5.30 -24.19
N SER A 731 -12.12 -5.63 -25.14
CA SER A 731 -12.94 -6.84 -25.06
C SER A 731 -12.15 -8.15 -25.23
N PHE A 732 -10.96 -8.06 -25.82
CA PHE A 732 -10.15 -9.23 -26.19
C PHE A 732 -8.79 -9.29 -25.51
N VAL A 733 -8.32 -8.20 -24.89
CA VAL A 733 -6.98 -8.13 -24.30
C VAL A 733 -7.02 -7.55 -22.89
N LYS A 734 -6.10 -8.00 -22.03
CA LYS A 734 -6.04 -7.56 -20.62
C LYS A 734 -5.31 -6.23 -20.43
N THR A 735 -4.63 -5.73 -21.46
CA THR A 735 -3.92 -4.45 -21.42
C THR A 735 -4.87 -3.28 -21.67
N THR A 736 -4.41 -2.08 -21.34
CA THR A 736 -5.18 -0.84 -21.38
C THR A 736 -4.29 0.28 -21.91
N ASP A 737 -4.89 1.36 -22.38
CA ASP A 737 -4.21 2.64 -22.57
C ASP A 737 -4.77 3.63 -21.52
N GLY A 738 -3.94 3.96 -20.52
CA GLY A 738 -4.41 4.83 -19.43
C GLY A 738 -4.82 6.25 -19.87
N GLU A 739 -4.37 6.75 -21.03
CA GLU A 739 -4.82 8.05 -21.56
C GLU A 739 -6.24 7.95 -22.15
N ALA A 740 -6.55 6.85 -22.84
CA ALA A 740 -7.90 6.50 -23.27
C ALA A 740 -8.84 6.38 -22.05
N CYS A 741 -8.38 5.76 -20.97
CA CYS A 741 -9.14 5.69 -19.72
C CYS A 741 -9.46 7.06 -19.12
N ILE A 742 -8.50 8.00 -19.11
CA ILE A 742 -8.75 9.38 -18.63
C ILE A 742 -9.82 10.04 -19.50
N LYS A 743 -9.68 9.94 -20.83
CA LYS A 743 -10.64 10.54 -21.77
C LYS A 743 -12.04 9.95 -21.60
N TYR A 744 -12.14 8.63 -21.46
CA TYR A 744 -13.40 7.94 -21.21
C TYR A 744 -14.03 8.36 -19.88
N GLY A 745 -13.29 8.31 -18.77
CA GLY A 745 -13.78 8.72 -17.45
C GLY A 745 -14.25 10.18 -17.39
N ASN A 746 -13.54 11.09 -18.07
CA ASN A 746 -13.94 12.50 -18.15
C ASN A 746 -15.30 12.64 -18.85
N ILE A 747 -15.49 11.95 -19.98
CA ILE A 747 -16.75 12.00 -20.72
C ILE A 747 -17.92 11.42 -19.90
N LEU A 748 -17.69 10.36 -19.11
CA LEU A 748 -18.70 9.81 -18.21
C LEU A 748 -19.10 10.82 -17.12
N LEU A 749 -18.13 11.48 -16.47
CA LEU A 749 -18.43 12.50 -15.46
C LEU A 749 -19.10 13.74 -16.05
N ASP A 750 -18.68 14.17 -17.24
CA ASP A 750 -19.35 15.26 -17.95
C ASP A 750 -20.80 14.88 -18.25
N THR A 751 -21.06 13.65 -18.69
CA THR A 751 -22.43 13.16 -18.90
C THR A 751 -23.24 13.18 -17.60
N LEU A 752 -22.65 12.73 -16.49
CA LEU A 752 -23.29 12.73 -15.17
C LEU A 752 -23.67 14.14 -14.70
N ASN A 753 -22.83 15.14 -14.98
CA ASN A 753 -23.06 16.54 -14.61
C ASN A 753 -24.18 17.22 -15.40
N HIS A 754 -24.46 16.76 -16.63
CA HIS A 754 -25.49 17.33 -17.51
C HIS A 754 -26.78 16.48 -17.56
N LEU A 755 -26.91 15.47 -16.68
CA LEU A 755 -28.14 14.69 -16.54
C LEU A 755 -29.32 15.60 -16.15
N GLY A 756 -30.32 15.68 -17.04
CA GLY A 756 -31.53 16.48 -16.85
C GLY A 756 -31.54 17.82 -17.59
N GLU A 757 -30.45 18.21 -18.24
CA GLU A 757 -30.42 19.41 -19.09
C GLU A 757 -31.08 19.19 -20.45
N THR A 758 -31.85 20.18 -20.91
CA THR A 758 -32.53 20.14 -22.22
C THR A 758 -31.54 20.48 -23.33
N GLY A 759 -31.26 19.53 -24.21
CA GLY A 759 -30.37 19.71 -25.37
C GLY A 759 -28.94 19.19 -25.19
N ALA A 760 -28.60 18.60 -24.04
CA ALA A 760 -27.31 17.94 -23.85
C ALA A 760 -27.18 16.70 -24.76
N PRO A 761 -25.99 16.43 -25.34
CA PRO A 761 -25.76 15.24 -26.16
C PRO A 761 -26.00 13.98 -25.33
N LYS A 762 -26.93 13.11 -25.77
CA LYS A 762 -27.11 11.79 -25.17
C LYS A 762 -26.05 10.84 -25.72
N LEU A 763 -25.04 10.54 -24.92
CA LEU A 763 -24.07 9.50 -25.24
C LEU A 763 -24.66 8.13 -24.91
N ILE A 764 -24.57 7.20 -25.86
CA ILE A 764 -25.00 5.80 -25.66
C ILE A 764 -23.75 4.98 -25.34
N LEU A 765 -23.64 4.45 -24.13
CA LEU A 765 -22.48 3.64 -23.73
C LEU A 765 -22.66 2.18 -24.25
N PRO A 766 -21.68 1.60 -24.96
CA PRO A 766 -21.80 0.23 -25.45
C PRO A 766 -21.65 -0.84 -24.33
N GLY A 767 -22.61 -1.78 -24.28
CA GLY A 767 -22.56 -3.02 -23.50
C GLY A 767 -23.90 -3.41 -22.84
N ASN A 768 -24.33 -4.67 -23.00
CA ASN A 768 -25.51 -5.28 -22.33
C ASN A 768 -25.33 -5.48 -20.80
N MET A 769 -24.41 -4.77 -20.14
CA MET A 769 -24.28 -4.79 -18.66
C MET A 769 -25.04 -3.66 -17.97
N TYR A 770 -25.71 -2.79 -18.74
CA TYR A 770 -26.52 -1.71 -18.21
C TYR A 770 -27.80 -1.59 -19.02
N ASP A 771 -28.88 -2.24 -18.55
CA ASP A 771 -30.26 -1.87 -18.93
C ASP A 771 -30.59 -0.41 -18.51
N ASP A 772 -29.68 0.21 -17.74
CA ASP A 772 -29.81 1.55 -17.20
C ASP A 772 -28.76 2.52 -17.79
N THR A 773 -28.97 2.97 -19.03
CA THR A 773 -28.59 4.36 -19.38
C THR A 773 -29.41 5.40 -18.58
N GLN A 774 -30.17 4.94 -17.58
CA GLN A 774 -31.00 5.72 -16.66
C GLN A 774 -30.48 5.73 -15.21
N ASN A 775 -29.48 4.94 -14.82
CA ASN A 775 -28.99 4.89 -13.43
C ASN A 775 -27.70 5.70 -13.26
N PRO A 776 -27.77 6.90 -12.66
CA PRO A 776 -26.60 7.77 -12.50
C PRO A 776 -25.49 7.18 -11.63
N ILE A 777 -25.83 6.28 -10.69
CA ILE A 777 -24.86 5.59 -9.82
C ILE A 777 -23.96 4.67 -10.65
N GLY A 778 -24.50 3.99 -11.67
CA GLY A 778 -23.74 3.14 -12.57
C GLY A 778 -22.70 3.91 -13.38
N ILE A 779 -23.06 5.11 -13.88
CA ILE A 779 -22.16 5.98 -14.65
C ILE A 779 -20.99 6.46 -13.78
N GLY A 780 -21.27 6.90 -12.55
CA GLY A 780 -20.21 7.30 -11.61
C GLY A 780 -19.26 6.15 -11.27
N SER A 781 -19.80 4.94 -11.10
CA SER A 781 -19.01 3.75 -10.79
C SER A 781 -18.08 3.38 -11.95
N GLU A 782 -18.58 3.43 -13.19
CA GLU A 782 -17.77 3.17 -14.38
C GLU A 782 -16.69 4.25 -14.60
N ALA A 783 -16.96 5.50 -14.25
CA ALA A 783 -15.94 6.55 -14.27
C ALA A 783 -14.79 6.27 -13.27
N SER A 784 -15.12 5.81 -12.05
CA SER A 784 -14.11 5.40 -11.06
C SER A 784 -13.28 4.23 -11.58
N ARG A 785 -13.93 3.27 -12.25
CA ARG A 785 -13.28 2.13 -12.86
C ARG A 785 -12.31 2.55 -13.97
N ALA A 786 -12.70 3.49 -14.82
CA ALA A 786 -11.83 4.02 -15.88
C ALA A 786 -10.60 4.72 -15.29
N TYR A 787 -10.77 5.63 -14.34
CA TYR A 787 -9.63 6.33 -13.72
C TYR A 787 -8.70 5.39 -12.96
N ASP A 788 -9.26 4.38 -12.28
CA ASP A 788 -8.46 3.37 -11.60
C ASP A 788 -7.62 2.54 -12.57
N MET A 789 -8.17 2.12 -13.72
CA MET A 789 -7.39 1.46 -14.78
C MET A 789 -6.24 2.33 -15.29
N GLY A 790 -6.50 3.61 -15.56
CA GLY A 790 -5.44 4.55 -15.94
C GLY A 790 -4.39 4.76 -14.85
N CYS A 791 -4.79 4.67 -13.58
CA CYS A 791 -3.88 4.74 -12.44
C CYS A 791 -2.97 3.50 -12.34
N MET A 792 -3.46 2.31 -12.73
CA MET A 792 -2.65 1.09 -12.78
C MET A 792 -1.54 1.14 -13.82
N ASP A 793 -1.73 1.89 -14.91
CA ASP A 793 -0.69 2.20 -15.89
C ASP A 793 0.31 3.28 -15.38
N ASN A 794 0.32 3.58 -14.09
CA ASN A 794 1.15 4.59 -13.44
C ASN A 794 0.94 6.03 -13.95
N ILE A 795 -0.22 6.33 -14.54
CA ILE A 795 -0.55 7.69 -14.96
C ILE A 795 -1.02 8.51 -13.76
N LYS A 796 -0.14 9.39 -13.27
CA LYS A 796 -0.39 10.24 -12.08
C LYS A 796 -1.71 11.01 -12.16
N GLN A 797 -2.07 11.50 -13.35
CA GLN A 797 -3.31 12.24 -13.57
C GLN A 797 -4.55 11.39 -13.32
N ALA A 798 -4.58 10.14 -13.82
CA ALA A 798 -5.68 9.22 -13.59
C ALA A 798 -5.87 8.92 -12.09
N CYS A 799 -4.77 8.70 -11.36
CA CYS A 799 -4.82 8.50 -9.91
C CYS A 799 -5.39 9.71 -9.16
N GLN A 800 -5.07 10.93 -9.60
CA GLN A 800 -5.61 12.16 -8.99
C GLN A 800 -7.11 12.32 -9.28
N LEU A 801 -7.53 12.02 -10.50
CA LEU A 801 -8.95 12.07 -10.90
C LEU A 801 -9.78 11.03 -10.12
N ASN A 802 -9.26 9.81 -9.92
CA ASN A 802 -9.96 8.80 -9.13
C ASN A 802 -10.17 9.23 -7.67
N ARG A 803 -9.13 9.78 -7.02
CA ARG A 803 -9.25 10.30 -5.65
C ARG A 803 -10.25 11.45 -5.55
N LYS A 804 -10.19 12.38 -6.51
CA LYS A 804 -11.12 13.51 -6.56
C LYS A 804 -12.57 13.02 -6.69
N LEU A 805 -12.82 12.03 -7.55
CA LEU A 805 -14.15 11.44 -7.71
C LEU A 805 -14.66 10.83 -6.39
N LEU A 806 -13.83 10.03 -5.70
CA LEU A 806 -14.21 9.43 -4.42
C LEU A 806 -14.61 10.49 -3.38
N ASP A 807 -13.81 11.56 -3.27
CA ASP A 807 -14.07 12.65 -2.32
C ASP A 807 -15.33 13.42 -2.66
N ASP A 808 -15.50 13.81 -3.92
CA ASP A 808 -16.70 14.51 -4.39
C ASP A 808 -17.96 13.67 -4.18
N TRP A 809 -17.91 12.36 -4.48
CA TRP A 809 -19.04 11.44 -4.29
C TRP A 809 -19.37 11.25 -2.82
N SER A 810 -18.36 11.08 -1.97
CA SER A 810 -18.53 10.95 -0.53
C SER A 810 -19.12 12.20 0.11
N ASN A 811 -18.84 13.39 -0.45
CA ASN A 811 -19.46 14.64 -0.04
C ASN A 811 -20.92 14.78 -0.52
N GLY A 812 -21.43 13.82 -1.31
CA GLY A 812 -22.81 13.81 -1.81
C GLY A 812 -23.00 14.62 -3.09
N ARG A 813 -21.91 14.96 -3.80
CA ARG A 813 -21.99 15.70 -5.06
C ARG A 813 -22.65 14.89 -6.18
N TYR A 814 -22.55 13.56 -6.11
CA TYR A 814 -23.11 12.64 -7.09
C TYR A 814 -24.22 11.77 -6.48
N PRO A 815 -25.14 11.22 -7.31
CA PRO A 815 -26.23 10.36 -6.85
C PRO A 815 -25.74 9.12 -6.08
N HIS A 816 -26.50 8.68 -5.08
CA HIS A 816 -26.12 7.61 -4.16
C HIS A 816 -27.36 6.92 -3.58
N ASN A 817 -27.22 5.68 -3.13
CA ASN A 817 -28.26 4.96 -2.41
C ASN A 817 -28.33 5.40 -0.95
N ARG A 818 -29.49 5.18 -0.32
CA ARG A 818 -29.68 5.34 1.13
C ARG A 818 -29.89 3.97 1.73
N VAL A 819 -29.06 3.60 2.69
CA VAL A 819 -29.14 2.30 3.39
C VAL A 819 -29.09 2.50 4.89
N ARG A 820 -29.67 1.58 5.65
CA ARG A 820 -29.56 1.58 7.10
C ARG A 820 -28.31 0.81 7.51
N CYS A 821 -27.33 1.52 8.05
CA CYS A 821 -26.11 0.96 8.60
C CYS A 821 -26.25 0.73 10.09
N ARG A 822 -25.82 -0.44 10.55
CA ARG A 822 -25.75 -0.82 11.95
C ARG A 822 -24.38 -1.35 12.31
N VAL A 823 -23.96 -1.16 13.56
CA VAL A 823 -22.79 -1.86 14.13
C VAL A 823 -23.28 -2.71 15.28
N GLN A 824 -23.06 -4.02 15.20
CA GLN A 824 -23.40 -5.00 16.22
C GLN A 824 -22.14 -5.44 16.96
N ASP A 825 -22.26 -5.72 18.26
CA ASP A 825 -21.22 -6.43 19.01
C ASP A 825 -21.24 -7.95 18.74
N ASP A 826 -20.39 -8.68 19.45
CA ASP A 826 -20.26 -10.14 19.36
C ASP A 826 -21.48 -10.90 19.90
N ARG A 827 -22.36 -10.24 20.67
CA ARG A 827 -23.63 -10.78 21.18
C ARG A 827 -24.82 -10.42 20.29
N GLY A 828 -24.63 -9.56 19.29
CA GLY A 828 -25.65 -9.10 18.36
C GLY A 828 -26.40 -7.83 18.81
N SER A 829 -25.98 -7.19 19.90
CA SER A 829 -26.56 -5.92 20.35
C SER A 829 -26.08 -4.78 19.45
N VAL A 830 -27.01 -3.89 19.07
CA VAL A 830 -26.74 -2.78 18.15
C VAL A 830 -26.18 -1.59 18.92
N SER A 831 -24.98 -1.15 18.54
CA SER A 831 -24.25 -0.02 19.14
C SER A 831 -24.35 1.29 18.34
N SER A 832 -24.61 1.21 17.04
CA SER A 832 -24.94 2.36 16.18
C SER A 832 -25.95 1.91 15.13
N ASP A 833 -26.88 2.82 14.80
CA ASP A 833 -27.90 2.63 13.78
C ASP A 833 -28.19 3.98 13.10
N LYS A 834 -27.77 4.13 11.85
CA LYS A 834 -27.88 5.38 11.09
C LYS A 834 -28.19 5.10 9.62
N ILE A 835 -28.72 6.12 8.92
CA ILE A 835 -28.85 6.07 7.47
C ILE A 835 -27.55 6.52 6.83
N CYS A 836 -26.90 5.63 6.10
CA CYS A 836 -25.70 5.92 5.31
C CYS A 836 -26.04 6.24 3.86
N ARG A 837 -25.08 6.88 3.20
CA ARG A 837 -25.01 6.93 1.73
C ARG A 837 -24.19 5.76 1.25
N GLU A 838 -24.72 5.00 0.30
CA GLU A 838 -24.03 3.87 -0.32
C GLU A 838 -23.75 4.19 -1.78
N PHE A 839 -22.53 3.90 -2.23
CA PHE A 839 -22.21 3.88 -3.65
C PHE A 839 -21.08 2.88 -3.94
N PRO A 840 -21.10 2.25 -5.13
CA PRO A 840 -20.04 1.36 -5.55
C PRO A 840 -18.88 2.11 -6.20
N PHE A 841 -17.65 1.79 -5.78
CA PHE A 841 -16.44 2.46 -6.24
C PHE A 841 -15.38 1.43 -6.63
N TYR A 842 -14.69 1.63 -7.76
CA TYR A 842 -13.64 0.71 -8.20
C TYR A 842 -12.25 1.16 -7.77
N GLN A 843 -11.49 0.22 -7.23
CA GLN A 843 -10.10 0.45 -6.88
C GLN A 843 -9.27 -0.84 -6.91
N ALA A 844 -8.05 -0.78 -7.44
CA ALA A 844 -7.06 -1.82 -7.19
C ALA A 844 -6.38 -1.66 -5.84
N ALA A 845 -6.42 -2.73 -5.03
CA ALA A 845 -5.49 -2.89 -3.92
C ALA A 845 -4.05 -2.91 -4.43
N GLY A 846 -3.08 -2.44 -3.65
CA GLY A 846 -1.68 -2.28 -4.07
C GLY A 846 -1.06 -3.53 -4.72
N GLN A 847 -1.35 -4.72 -4.18
CA GLN A 847 -0.89 -6.03 -4.69
C GLN A 847 -1.61 -6.49 -5.98
N LEU A 848 -2.80 -5.97 -6.28
CA LEU A 848 -3.62 -6.39 -7.43
C LEU A 848 -3.36 -5.58 -8.70
N LYS A 849 -2.54 -4.52 -8.60
CA LYS A 849 -2.17 -3.66 -9.74
C LYS A 849 -1.42 -4.42 -10.83
N GLU A 850 -0.58 -5.39 -10.44
CA GLU A 850 0.17 -6.23 -11.40
C GLU A 850 -0.74 -7.20 -12.16
N GLN A 851 -1.82 -7.66 -11.52
CA GLN A 851 -2.82 -8.55 -12.11
C GLN A 851 -3.92 -7.81 -12.88
N ARG A 852 -3.88 -6.46 -12.87
CA ARG A 852 -4.91 -5.56 -13.43
C ARG A 852 -6.32 -5.91 -12.94
N HIS A 853 -6.41 -6.39 -11.70
CA HIS A 853 -7.67 -6.78 -11.11
C HIS A 853 -8.23 -5.62 -10.29
N GLN A 854 -9.36 -5.10 -10.73
CA GLN A 854 -10.10 -4.08 -10.02
C GLN A 854 -11.05 -4.72 -9.04
N VAL A 855 -11.09 -4.20 -7.83
CA VAL A 855 -12.06 -4.62 -6.84
C VAL A 855 -13.18 -3.60 -6.82
N ARG A 856 -14.42 -4.09 -6.86
CA ARG A 856 -15.60 -3.27 -6.59
C ARG A 856 -15.72 -3.13 -5.07
N LEU A 857 -15.56 -1.90 -4.60
CA LEU A 857 -15.75 -1.51 -3.21
C LEU A 857 -17.20 -1.05 -3.02
N GLU A 858 -17.86 -1.55 -1.98
CA GLU A 858 -19.07 -0.92 -1.46
C GLU A 858 -18.65 0.12 -0.42
N VAL A 859 -18.91 1.38 -0.73
CA VAL A 859 -18.56 2.50 0.15
C VAL A 859 -19.82 2.99 0.84
N TYR A 860 -19.81 2.93 2.17
CA TYR A 860 -20.85 3.41 3.05
C TYR A 860 -20.36 4.66 3.77
N VAL A 861 -20.95 5.80 3.45
CA VAL A 861 -20.61 7.08 4.08
C VAL A 861 -21.63 7.40 5.17
N TRP A 862 -21.14 7.44 6.39
CA TRP A 862 -21.91 7.77 7.57
C TRP A 862 -22.29 9.27 7.58
N PRO A 863 -23.32 9.68 8.36
CA PRO A 863 -23.72 11.09 8.46
C PRO A 863 -22.65 12.05 8.98
N ASP A 864 -21.65 11.54 9.71
CA ASP A 864 -20.49 12.28 10.20
C ASP A 864 -19.34 12.37 9.17
N GLY A 865 -19.52 11.77 7.98
CA GLY A 865 -18.56 11.82 6.88
C GLY A 865 -17.56 10.66 6.87
N ASP A 866 -17.54 9.83 7.90
CA ASP A 866 -16.70 8.63 7.94
C ASP A 866 -17.13 7.60 6.89
N ARG A 867 -16.18 6.79 6.44
CA ARG A 867 -16.41 5.77 5.41
C ARG A 867 -16.18 4.38 6.00
N THR A 868 -17.16 3.51 5.81
CA THR A 868 -16.97 2.07 5.93
C THR A 868 -16.91 1.49 4.53
N VAL A 869 -15.87 0.70 4.27
CA VAL A 869 -15.61 0.10 2.97
C VAL A 869 -15.66 -1.41 3.12
N VAL A 870 -16.45 -2.04 2.28
CA VAL A 870 -16.56 -3.50 2.23
C VAL A 870 -16.24 -3.97 0.83
N TYR A 871 -15.46 -5.03 0.70
CA TYR A 871 -15.16 -5.60 -0.60
C TYR A 871 -14.74 -7.07 -0.49
N GLN A 872 -14.73 -7.77 -1.63
CA GLN A 872 -14.26 -9.15 -1.72
C GLN A 872 -12.97 -9.19 -2.55
N LYS A 873 -11.95 -9.88 -2.05
CA LYS A 873 -10.68 -10.16 -2.75
C LYS A 873 -10.41 -11.66 -2.69
N ASP A 874 -10.26 -12.31 -3.83
CA ASP A 874 -9.96 -13.75 -3.95
C ASP A 874 -10.93 -14.66 -3.16
N GLY A 875 -12.20 -14.27 -3.10
CA GLY A 875 -13.24 -14.97 -2.34
C GLY A 875 -13.34 -14.57 -0.86
N THR A 876 -12.34 -13.86 -0.32
CA THR A 876 -12.31 -13.38 1.07
C THR A 876 -12.95 -12.00 1.18
N TRP A 877 -13.79 -11.80 2.20
CA TRP A 877 -14.40 -10.51 2.48
C TRP A 877 -13.50 -9.65 3.37
N LEU A 878 -13.37 -8.38 3.02
CA LEU A 878 -12.64 -7.37 3.78
C LEU A 878 -13.58 -6.25 4.20
N LEU A 879 -13.42 -5.80 5.45
CA LEU A 879 -14.09 -4.65 6.05
C LEU A 879 -13.00 -3.67 6.50
N ASN A 880 -12.91 -2.51 5.86
CA ASN A 880 -11.85 -1.52 6.09
C ASN A 880 -10.45 -2.15 6.09
N GLU A 881 -10.14 -2.96 5.06
CA GLU A 881 -8.86 -3.69 4.91
C GLU A 881 -8.62 -4.81 5.95
N VAL A 882 -9.60 -5.15 6.77
CA VAL A 882 -9.52 -6.28 7.72
C VAL A 882 -10.21 -7.49 7.13
N ILE A 883 -9.50 -8.61 7.00
CA ILE A 883 -10.09 -9.90 6.64
C ILE A 883 -11.20 -10.23 7.63
N THR A 884 -12.38 -10.59 7.12
CA THR A 884 -13.55 -10.94 7.92
C THR A 884 -13.80 -12.44 7.86
N ASP A 885 -14.59 -12.96 8.80
CA ASP A 885 -15.05 -14.36 8.77
C ASP A 885 -16.10 -14.64 7.66
N GLY A 886 -16.34 -13.67 6.76
CA GLY A 886 -17.32 -13.72 5.69
C GLY A 886 -18.55 -12.85 5.93
N VAL A 887 -19.44 -12.78 4.94
CA VAL A 887 -20.74 -12.10 5.07
C VAL A 887 -21.77 -13.03 5.70
N ARG A 888 -22.40 -12.58 6.78
CA ARG A 888 -23.60 -13.20 7.33
C ARG A 888 -24.80 -12.47 6.74
N SER A 889 -25.45 -13.10 5.77
CA SER A 889 -26.67 -12.57 5.14
C SER A 889 -27.91 -13.19 5.78
N ASP A 890 -28.85 -12.35 6.19
CA ASP A 890 -30.26 -12.72 6.36
C ASP A 890 -31.09 -12.14 5.19
N SER A 891 -32.41 -12.35 5.16
CA SER A 891 -33.25 -12.00 4.00
C SER A 891 -33.26 -10.50 3.63
N ALA A 892 -32.77 -9.61 4.50
CA ALA A 892 -32.74 -8.16 4.26
C ALA A 892 -31.45 -7.45 4.73
N THR A 893 -30.58 -8.14 5.46
CA THR A 893 -29.40 -7.57 6.11
C THR A 893 -28.14 -8.35 5.74
N ASN A 894 -27.08 -7.63 5.38
CA ASN A 894 -25.73 -8.19 5.21
C ASN A 894 -24.83 -7.71 6.35
N CYS A 895 -24.17 -8.62 7.06
CA CYS A 895 -23.28 -8.32 8.16
C CYS A 895 -21.86 -8.85 7.95
N TRP A 896 -20.84 -8.04 8.25
CA TRP A 896 -19.42 -8.39 8.16
C TRP A 896 -18.74 -8.28 9.52
N LEU A 897 -18.22 -9.38 10.06
CA LEU A 897 -17.54 -9.42 11.36
C LEU A 897 -16.07 -9.03 11.24
N ASN A 898 -15.67 -8.00 11.99
CA ASN A 898 -14.28 -7.62 12.17
C ASN A 898 -13.65 -8.52 13.25
N PRO A 899 -12.67 -9.38 12.93
CA PRO A 899 -12.07 -10.31 13.90
C PRO A 899 -11.20 -9.62 14.95
N ILE A 900 -10.79 -8.36 14.73
CA ILE A 900 -9.97 -7.56 15.65
C ILE A 900 -10.85 -6.91 16.72
N SER A 901 -11.90 -6.22 16.31
CA SER A 901 -12.82 -5.54 17.23
C SER A 901 -13.95 -6.43 17.75
N LYS A 902 -14.13 -7.61 17.14
CA LYS A 902 -15.25 -8.56 17.37
C LYS A 902 -16.64 -8.00 17.06
N ARG A 903 -16.71 -6.94 16.24
CA ARG A 903 -17.98 -6.28 15.87
C ARG A 903 -18.38 -6.57 14.45
N SER A 904 -19.67 -6.63 14.20
CA SER A 904 -20.22 -6.73 12.86
C SER A 904 -20.69 -5.36 12.35
N PHE A 905 -20.27 -4.99 11.15
CA PHE A 905 -20.93 -3.93 10.38
C PHE A 905 -22.06 -4.56 9.58
N CYS A 906 -23.29 -4.06 9.73
CA CYS A 906 -24.49 -4.60 9.13
C CYS A 906 -25.20 -3.55 8.28
N VAL A 907 -25.69 -3.94 7.11
CA VAL A 907 -26.38 -3.05 6.18
C VAL A 907 -27.71 -3.65 5.80
N GLU A 908 -28.76 -2.84 5.87
CA GLU A 908 -30.12 -3.16 5.43
C GLU A 908 -30.55 -2.17 4.34
N THR A 909 -30.98 -2.71 3.19
CA THR A 909 -31.41 -1.91 2.06
C THR A 909 -32.77 -1.27 2.38
N LEU A 910 -32.88 0.05 2.21
CA LEU A 910 -34.15 0.74 2.37
C LEU A 910 -34.89 0.70 1.03
N GLU A 911 -36.17 0.30 1.03
CA GLU A 911 -37.02 0.49 -0.16
C GLU A 911 -37.07 1.99 -0.49
N GLN A 912 -36.78 2.35 -1.75
CA GLN A 912 -36.69 3.73 -2.24
C GLN A 912 -38.04 4.43 -2.28
#